data_AF-A0A9D4YW91-F1
#
_entry.id   AF-A0A9D4YW91-F1
#
_cell.length_a   1.000
_cell.length_b   1.000
_cell.length_c   1.000
_cell.angle_alpha   90.00
_cell.angle_beta   90.00
_cell.angle_gamma   90.00
#
_symmetry.space_group_name_H-M   'P 1'
#
loop_
_entity.id
_entity.type
_entity.pdbx_description
1 polymer ?
#
loop_
_entity_poly.entity_id
_entity_poly.type
_entity_poly.pdbx_seq_one_letter_code
_entity_poly.pdbx_strand_id
1 'polypeptide(L)'
;MCTGVQPTKATSGTATAAARPPPAKVSAAANPAKVTAAAASLNSDAYPCTVGDAACYCAWRGAVGYFADNDPAVGCSAFYWCYSLGVGAYYKCQAGLLFNQAASVCDWPVNTVCPAVGPASPSPPPSPPSPKPPSPKPKPPPPMPRPSPPPPKPKPSPPPPKPKPSPPPPKPKPSPPPPKPKPSPPPPKSSPPPPSPKLSPPPSPSQDPPSPPSPAPGRSPPPSPSQQQSPPPSPKLSPPPAPMPSPPSPPSEDQPACLDDALCFCTEKGATGMFADQATGCQNYFWCVGPNQYYYQSCAAGLLFNDARQYCDWPANVKCAPLPPSPPPPPSPPPSPPAAPPPPSPPPSPPLPPSPPGPPFLYAGYYESWSDPWKSTAASHRLATLPSYVNVVYISFMYPDASYTGGVTFAGTGIQFSSDPAVVKGAIALLKQKNPHTKVLVAIGGATYTAWDKLNLASIKKFVDTFGLDGVDIDYEPGTAGCVFGVSGVNCATDSEFISVVQRTRAAFPRPDYLITTAAWSIGAYGQGAWMNSQPQGDHTGMSVNVLKAVGTLFDIVNVMSYDAGPSYDTKEAYDAYRSLYKGQLLMGVEVPPESWGGHVITVAELQETAAHIKANGGDGMMLWSLQKSGSPSGQTLSTAACNALGMGGCASPIFP
;
A
#
# COMPACT_ATOMS: atom_id res chain seq x y z
N MET A 1 61.98 -36.34 -26.36
CA MET A 1 62.36 -37.50 -25.52
C MET A 1 61.15 -37.89 -24.68
N CYS A 2 60.98 -39.16 -24.35
CA CYS A 2 60.02 -39.62 -23.31
C CYS A 2 60.60 -39.29 -21.92
N THR A 3 59.91 -39.37 -20.77
CA THR A 3 58.64 -40.02 -20.32
C THR A 3 57.87 -39.05 -19.38
N GLY A 4 56.66 -39.30 -18.87
CA GLY A 4 55.73 -40.43 -19.03
C GLY A 4 55.41 -41.15 -17.70
N VAL A 5 54.33 -40.77 -17.01
CA VAL A 5 53.73 -41.48 -15.85
C VAL A 5 52.19 -41.41 -15.96
N GLN A 6 51.49 -42.49 -15.59
CA GLN A 6 50.02 -42.61 -15.63
C GLN A 6 49.42 -42.79 -14.20
N PRO A 7 48.09 -42.60 -14.03
CA PRO A 7 47.45 -42.63 -12.71
C PRO A 7 47.11 -44.05 -12.23
N THR A 8 47.06 -44.25 -10.91
CA THR A 8 46.59 -45.50 -10.27
C THR A 8 45.07 -45.48 -10.04
N LYS A 9 44.43 -46.63 -10.20
CA LYS A 9 42.97 -46.83 -10.00
C LYS A 9 42.73 -47.87 -8.91
N ALA A 10 41.57 -47.79 -8.25
CA ALA A 10 41.27 -48.48 -7.00
C ALA A 10 40.90 -49.97 -7.11
N THR A 11 41.16 -50.69 -6.01
CA THR A 11 40.50 -51.91 -5.52
C THR A 11 40.50 -51.85 -3.98
N SER A 12 39.61 -52.49 -3.22
CA SER A 12 38.23 -52.94 -3.48
C SER A 12 37.64 -53.39 -2.13
N GLY A 13 36.42 -52.96 -1.77
CA GLY A 13 35.78 -53.39 -0.51
C GLY A 13 34.26 -53.23 -0.55
N THR A 14 33.52 -54.33 -0.47
CA THR A 14 32.07 -54.36 -0.68
C THR A 14 31.28 -54.64 0.60
N ALA A 15 30.43 -53.69 0.95
CA ALA A 15 29.10 -53.83 1.56
C ALA A 15 28.81 -54.98 2.56
N THR A 16 28.49 -54.57 3.79
CA THR A 16 27.36 -55.15 4.56
C THR A 16 26.41 -54.02 4.98
N ALA A 17 25.12 -54.32 5.13
CA ALA A 17 24.08 -53.31 5.36
C ALA A 17 23.61 -53.28 6.82
N ALA A 18 23.26 -52.09 7.31
CA ALA A 18 22.60 -51.88 8.61
C ALA A 18 21.46 -50.86 8.45
N ALA A 19 20.37 -51.04 9.22
CA ALA A 19 19.10 -50.37 8.96
C ALA A 19 18.90 -49.04 9.72
N ARG A 20 18.00 -48.22 9.18
CA ARG A 20 17.58 -46.89 9.70
C ARG A 20 16.69 -47.03 10.96
N PRO A 21 16.96 -46.33 12.08
CA PRO A 21 16.08 -46.34 13.24
C PRO A 21 14.75 -45.57 12.98
N PRO A 22 13.64 -45.97 13.62
CA PRO A 22 12.32 -45.35 13.43
C PRO A 22 12.14 -44.07 14.28
N PRO A 23 11.17 -43.20 13.92
CA PRO A 23 10.87 -41.98 14.68
C PRO A 23 10.20 -42.29 16.03
N ALA A 24 10.56 -41.55 17.07
CA ALA A 24 9.89 -41.58 18.36
C ALA A 24 8.48 -40.97 18.26
N LYS A 25 7.49 -41.61 18.90
CA LYS A 25 6.09 -41.18 18.88
C LYS A 25 5.85 -40.07 19.92
N VAL A 26 5.27 -38.96 19.49
CA VAL A 26 4.63 -38.00 20.42
C VAL A 26 3.17 -38.45 20.61
N SER A 27 2.84 -38.95 21.80
CA SER A 27 1.47 -39.22 22.21
C SER A 27 0.86 -38.00 22.89
N ALA A 28 -0.41 -37.71 22.61
CA ALA A 28 -1.10 -36.51 23.09
C ALA A 28 -1.85 -36.69 24.42
N ALA A 29 -2.43 -35.59 24.90
CA ALA A 29 -3.42 -35.45 25.98
C ALA A 29 -2.93 -35.40 27.44
N ALA A 30 -2.69 -34.18 27.92
CA ALA A 30 -3.01 -33.73 29.27
C ALA A 30 -3.61 -32.31 29.19
N ASN A 31 -4.50 -31.94 30.11
CA ASN A 31 -5.40 -30.77 29.96
C ASN A 31 -4.75 -29.43 30.41
N PRO A 32 -5.17 -28.26 29.89
CA PRO A 32 -4.51 -27.00 30.18
C PRO A 32 -4.97 -26.39 31.51
N ALA A 33 -4.08 -26.34 32.49
CA ALA A 33 -4.22 -25.51 33.68
C ALA A 33 -2.86 -25.12 34.27
N LYS A 34 -2.78 -23.89 34.78
CA LYS A 34 -1.74 -23.44 35.74
C LYS A 34 -0.30 -23.30 35.21
N VAL A 35 -0.10 -22.44 34.20
CA VAL A 35 1.13 -21.64 34.09
C VAL A 35 0.76 -20.16 34.21
N THR A 36 0.85 -19.63 35.43
CA THR A 36 0.65 -18.20 35.72
C THR A 36 1.78 -17.68 36.59
N ALA A 37 2.50 -16.69 36.09
CA ALA A 37 3.38 -15.76 36.79
C ALA A 37 4.35 -16.34 37.86
N ALA A 38 5.62 -16.46 37.48
CA ALA A 38 6.74 -16.33 38.41
C ALA A 38 7.73 -15.32 37.81
N ALA A 39 7.51 -14.02 38.07
CA ALA A 39 8.47 -12.98 37.71
C ALA A 39 9.67 -13.09 38.66
N ALA A 40 10.77 -13.70 38.18
CA ALA A 40 11.98 -13.89 38.97
C ALA A 40 12.73 -12.55 39.08
N SER A 41 12.80 -12.04 40.32
CA SER A 41 13.40 -10.78 40.75
C SER A 41 14.58 -10.28 39.92
N LEU A 42 14.50 -9.03 39.47
CA LEU A 42 15.72 -8.24 39.28
C LEU A 42 16.40 -8.05 40.64
N ASN A 43 17.72 -8.16 40.68
CA ASN A 43 18.56 -7.45 41.64
C ASN A 43 19.95 -7.26 41.02
N SER A 44 20.64 -6.19 41.41
CA SER A 44 21.91 -5.79 40.81
C SER A 44 23.09 -6.59 41.34
N ASP A 45 23.95 -7.07 40.44
CA ASP A 45 25.41 -7.07 40.60
C ASP A 45 26.09 -7.17 39.22
N ALA A 46 27.20 -6.43 39.06
CA ALA A 46 28.05 -6.22 37.87
C ALA A 46 27.67 -6.89 36.52
N TYR A 47 27.40 -6.05 35.51
CA TYR A 47 27.57 -6.42 34.10
C TYR A 47 29.04 -6.83 33.84
N PRO A 48 29.33 -7.98 33.22
CA PRO A 48 30.65 -8.63 33.34
C PRO A 48 31.71 -8.18 32.31
N CYS A 49 31.40 -7.21 31.44
CA CYS A 49 32.31 -6.75 30.39
C CYS A 49 32.80 -5.33 30.66
N THR A 50 33.83 -4.89 29.93
CA THR A 50 34.26 -3.49 29.96
C THR A 50 33.27 -2.61 29.20
N VAL A 51 33.02 -1.39 29.69
CA VAL A 51 32.28 -0.35 28.98
C VAL A 51 32.78 -0.21 27.53
N GLY A 52 31.86 -0.33 26.57
CA GLY A 52 32.15 -0.25 25.14
C GLY A 52 32.60 -1.54 24.47
N ASP A 53 32.80 -2.64 25.21
CA ASP A 53 33.06 -3.96 24.63
C ASP A 53 31.77 -4.57 24.04
N ALA A 54 31.45 -4.16 22.82
CA ALA A 54 30.26 -4.64 22.12
C ALA A 54 30.29 -6.15 21.80
N ALA A 55 31.47 -6.75 21.62
CA ALA A 55 31.56 -8.19 21.39
C ALA A 55 31.13 -8.97 22.64
N CYS A 56 31.67 -8.58 23.81
CA CYS A 56 31.27 -9.15 25.09
C CYS A 56 29.80 -8.80 25.45
N TYR A 57 29.34 -7.55 25.21
CA TYR A 57 27.93 -7.18 25.40
C TYR A 57 27.01 -8.10 24.61
N CYS A 58 27.23 -8.24 23.31
CA CYS A 58 26.34 -8.98 22.42
C CYS A 58 26.46 -10.50 22.59
N ALA A 59 27.55 -11.01 23.17
CA ALA A 59 27.66 -12.39 23.62
C ALA A 59 26.85 -12.62 24.91
N TRP A 60 27.04 -11.78 25.92
CA TRP A 60 26.36 -11.87 27.22
C TRP A 60 24.85 -11.63 27.12
N ARG A 61 24.43 -10.65 26.31
CA ARG A 61 23.02 -10.27 26.14
C ARG A 61 22.20 -11.34 25.41
N GLY A 62 22.84 -12.14 24.55
CA GLY A 62 22.20 -13.24 23.82
C GLY A 62 21.10 -12.81 22.84
N ALA A 63 21.06 -11.54 22.43
CA ALA A 63 20.00 -10.98 21.60
C ALA A 63 20.55 -9.99 20.55
N VAL A 64 19.88 -9.94 19.41
CA VAL A 64 20.10 -8.97 18.32
C VAL A 64 19.22 -7.74 18.55
N GLY A 65 19.72 -6.55 18.22
CA GLY A 65 19.03 -5.27 18.42
C GLY A 65 19.96 -4.16 18.92
N TYR A 66 19.36 -3.03 19.31
CA TYR A 66 20.06 -1.91 19.93
C TYR A 66 19.79 -1.87 21.43
N PHE A 67 20.82 -1.62 22.24
CA PHE A 67 20.72 -1.67 23.70
C PHE A 67 21.44 -0.51 24.39
N ALA A 68 20.77 0.17 25.31
CA ALA A 68 21.36 1.28 26.08
C ALA A 68 22.54 0.80 26.94
N ASP A 69 23.60 1.62 27.02
CA ASP A 69 24.69 1.39 27.96
C ASP A 69 24.34 1.94 29.34
N ASN A 70 23.81 1.06 30.19
CA ASN A 70 23.32 1.40 31.52
C ASN A 70 24.44 1.45 32.59
N ASP A 71 25.71 1.39 32.21
CA ASP A 71 26.82 1.52 33.15
C ASP A 71 26.83 2.93 33.80
N PRO A 72 27.02 3.06 35.13
CA PRO A 72 27.05 4.35 35.81
C PRO A 72 28.12 5.35 35.33
N ALA A 73 29.20 4.91 34.69
CA ALA A 73 30.20 5.78 34.08
C ALA A 73 29.75 6.37 32.74
N VAL A 74 28.68 5.84 32.14
CA VAL A 74 28.16 6.21 30.81
C VAL A 74 26.76 6.82 30.88
N GLY A 75 25.92 6.35 31.81
CA GLY A 75 24.60 6.92 32.06
C GLY A 75 23.69 6.95 30.84
N CYS A 76 23.70 5.90 30.01
CA CYS A 76 22.97 5.80 28.75
C CYS A 76 23.34 6.83 27.66
N SER A 77 24.46 7.56 27.79
CA SER A 77 25.00 8.43 26.73
C SER A 77 25.66 7.66 25.57
N ALA A 78 25.57 6.32 25.59
CA ALA A 78 26.02 5.43 24.53
C ALA A 78 25.12 4.19 24.46
N PHE A 79 25.29 3.41 23.38
CA PHE A 79 24.53 2.18 23.12
C PHE A 79 25.35 1.15 22.35
N TYR A 80 24.93 -0.10 22.50
CA TYR A 80 25.45 -1.26 21.77
C TYR A 80 24.48 -1.60 20.63
N TRP A 81 25.00 -1.80 19.43
CA TRP A 81 24.27 -2.40 18.31
C TRP A 81 24.75 -3.84 18.13
N CYS A 82 23.93 -4.81 18.52
CA CYS A 82 24.18 -6.22 18.33
C CYS A 82 23.51 -6.68 17.03
N TYR A 83 24.31 -6.99 16.01
CA TYR A 83 23.80 -7.49 14.72
C TYR A 83 23.90 -9.03 14.59
N SER A 84 24.68 -9.70 15.43
CA SER A 84 24.57 -11.15 15.66
C SER A 84 25.05 -11.55 17.06
N LEU A 85 24.90 -12.83 17.43
CA LEU A 85 25.34 -13.33 18.74
C LEU A 85 26.86 -13.17 18.88
N GLY A 86 27.30 -12.39 19.87
CA GLY A 86 28.72 -12.08 20.09
C GLY A 86 29.34 -11.08 19.12
N VAL A 87 28.56 -10.46 18.21
CA VAL A 87 29.10 -9.47 17.27
C VAL A 87 28.22 -8.22 17.24
N GLY A 88 28.87 -7.08 17.49
CA GLY A 88 28.22 -5.79 17.56
C GLY A 88 29.22 -4.63 17.49
N ALA A 89 28.69 -3.42 17.56
CA ALA A 89 29.45 -2.17 17.62
C ALA A 89 28.91 -1.26 18.74
N TYR A 90 29.73 -0.30 19.19
CA TYR A 90 29.41 0.62 20.28
C TYR A 90 29.44 2.06 19.80
N TYR A 91 28.40 2.83 20.12
CA TYR A 91 28.21 4.19 19.62
C TYR A 91 27.84 5.13 20.76
N LYS A 92 28.45 6.32 20.78
CA LYS A 92 28.03 7.40 21.68
C LYS A 92 26.92 8.21 21.04
N CYS A 93 25.95 8.61 21.86
CA CYS A 93 24.97 9.61 21.48
C CYS A 93 25.61 10.99 21.33
N GLN A 94 24.92 11.86 20.59
CA GLN A 94 25.28 13.27 20.46
C GLN A 94 25.27 13.95 21.84
N ALA A 95 26.12 14.95 22.04
CA ALA A 95 26.33 15.57 23.36
C ALA A 95 25.03 16.10 23.97
N GLY A 96 24.64 15.53 25.13
CA GLY A 96 23.41 15.88 25.85
C GLY A 96 22.20 14.98 25.56
N LEU A 97 22.30 14.04 24.61
CA LEU A 97 21.28 13.03 24.34
C LEU A 97 21.61 11.70 25.02
N LEU A 98 20.57 10.94 25.37
CA LEU A 98 20.64 9.59 25.94
C LEU A 98 19.97 8.59 25.00
N PHE A 99 20.33 7.30 25.08
CA PHE A 99 19.73 6.29 24.21
C PHE A 99 18.32 5.89 24.69
N ASN A 100 17.32 6.19 23.88
CA ASN A 100 15.94 5.75 24.08
C ASN A 100 15.82 4.27 23.70
N GLN A 101 15.90 3.40 24.69
CA GLN A 101 15.78 1.94 24.52
C GLN A 101 14.46 1.48 23.86
N ALA A 102 13.39 2.26 23.95
CA ALA A 102 12.10 1.91 23.33
C ALA A 102 12.01 2.33 21.86
N ALA A 103 12.55 3.51 21.52
CA ALA A 103 12.58 4.03 20.15
C ALA A 103 13.83 3.63 19.34
N SER A 104 14.83 3.01 19.98
CA SER A 104 16.14 2.63 19.41
C SER A 104 16.95 3.79 18.80
N VAL A 105 16.80 5.00 19.34
CA VAL A 105 17.49 6.22 18.89
C VAL A 105 18.10 7.00 20.06
N CYS A 106 19.07 7.88 19.76
CA CYS A 106 19.51 8.89 20.72
C CYS A 106 18.48 10.03 20.78
N ASP A 107 18.05 10.37 21.99
CA ASP A 107 16.87 11.19 22.28
C ASP A 107 17.14 12.12 23.48
N TRP A 108 16.26 13.08 23.71
CA TRP A 108 16.37 13.99 24.85
C TRP A 108 16.19 13.24 26.18
N PRO A 109 16.96 13.57 27.24
CA PRO A 109 16.91 12.84 28.51
C PRO A 109 15.50 12.65 29.09
N VAL A 110 14.61 13.63 28.90
CA VAL A 110 13.20 13.61 29.32
C VAL A 110 12.35 12.51 28.68
N ASN A 111 12.73 12.05 27.48
CA ASN A 111 12.08 10.97 26.74
C ASN A 111 12.69 9.59 27.06
N THR A 112 13.78 9.54 27.82
CA THR A 112 14.53 8.32 28.12
C THR A 112 14.35 7.84 29.55
N VAL A 113 14.35 6.52 29.76
CA VAL A 113 14.34 5.89 31.08
C VAL A 113 15.71 5.26 31.33
N CYS A 114 16.70 6.09 31.69
CA CYS A 114 18.03 5.61 32.06
C CYS A 114 18.09 5.27 33.56
N PRO A 115 18.46 4.03 33.98
CA PRO A 115 18.49 3.63 35.39
C PRO A 115 19.59 4.28 36.24
N ALA A 116 20.61 4.89 35.62
CA ALA A 116 21.92 5.10 36.26
C ALA A 116 22.23 6.53 36.73
N VAL A 117 21.36 7.52 36.48
CA VAL A 117 21.62 8.93 36.81
C VAL A 117 21.14 9.33 38.22
N GLY A 118 22.02 9.14 39.20
CA GLY A 118 21.97 9.87 40.48
C GLY A 118 22.31 11.37 40.30
N PRO A 119 21.78 12.29 41.12
CA PRO A 119 21.65 13.70 40.74
C PRO A 119 22.85 14.60 41.07
N ALA A 120 23.09 15.60 40.22
CA ALA A 120 23.93 16.76 40.55
C ALA A 120 23.49 18.06 39.82
N SER A 121 23.17 19.10 40.61
CA SER A 121 23.07 20.53 40.22
C SER A 121 21.89 20.97 39.32
N PRO A 122 21.47 22.25 39.36
CA PRO A 122 21.09 23.03 40.55
C PRO A 122 19.61 23.52 40.49
N SER A 123 19.07 24.02 41.61
CA SER A 123 17.65 24.36 41.73
C SER A 123 17.23 25.65 40.99
N PRO A 124 16.03 25.70 40.37
CA PRO A 124 15.44 26.91 39.80
C PRO A 124 14.84 27.86 40.86
N PRO A 125 14.61 29.15 40.54
CA PRO A 125 14.07 30.14 41.47
C PRO A 125 12.57 29.92 41.80
N PRO A 126 12.08 30.42 42.95
CA PRO A 126 10.71 30.18 43.41
C PRO A 126 9.67 30.94 42.58
N SER A 127 8.57 30.25 42.25
CA SER A 127 7.38 30.77 41.58
C SER A 127 6.16 30.77 42.54
N PRO A 128 5.11 31.58 42.29
CA PRO A 128 4.11 31.94 43.31
C PRO A 128 3.21 30.77 43.78
N PRO A 129 2.62 30.88 44.98
CA PRO A 129 1.85 29.80 45.61
C PRO A 129 0.50 29.55 44.93
N SER A 130 0.36 28.37 44.32
CA SER A 130 -0.93 27.83 43.84
C SER A 130 -1.74 27.16 44.96
N PRO A 131 -3.07 26.95 44.78
CA PRO A 131 -3.97 26.56 45.87
C PRO A 131 -3.72 25.17 46.47
N LYS A 132 -4.07 25.02 47.75
CA LYS A 132 -3.91 23.80 48.54
C LYS A 132 -4.82 22.64 48.05
N PRO A 133 -4.29 21.42 47.86
CA PRO A 133 -5.11 20.24 47.56
C PRO A 133 -6.10 19.88 48.70
N PRO A 134 -7.29 19.34 48.38
CA PRO A 134 -8.22 18.81 49.39
C PRO A 134 -7.72 17.48 49.98
N SER A 135 -8.12 17.20 51.23
CA SER A 135 -7.68 16.04 52.02
C SER A 135 -8.16 14.69 51.45
N PRO A 136 -7.51 13.55 51.82
CA PRO A 136 -7.88 12.22 51.35
C PRO A 136 -9.33 11.83 51.67
N LYS A 137 -9.98 11.15 50.70
CA LYS A 137 -11.36 10.65 50.82
C LYS A 137 -11.38 9.34 51.64
N PRO A 138 -12.36 9.12 52.54
CA PRO A 138 -12.42 7.89 53.35
C PRO A 138 -12.54 6.59 52.53
N LYS A 139 -12.00 5.50 53.09
CA LYS A 139 -12.06 4.14 52.53
C LYS A 139 -13.52 3.61 52.49
N PRO A 140 -13.95 2.90 51.44
CA PRO A 140 -15.29 2.30 51.38
C PRO A 140 -15.55 1.24 52.47
N PRO A 141 -16.79 1.09 52.95
CA PRO A 141 -17.21 -0.01 53.82
C PRO A 141 -17.26 -1.37 53.07
N PRO A 142 -17.27 -2.51 53.79
CA PRO A 142 -17.33 -3.84 53.18
C PRO A 142 -18.68 -4.13 52.48
N PRO A 143 -18.74 -5.12 51.56
CA PRO A 143 -19.97 -5.46 50.83
C PRO A 143 -21.07 -5.98 51.76
N MET A 144 -22.30 -5.51 51.56
CA MET A 144 -23.50 -6.11 52.16
C MET A 144 -23.83 -7.47 51.52
N PRO A 145 -24.45 -8.41 52.26
CA PRO A 145 -24.92 -9.66 51.68
C PRO A 145 -25.97 -9.44 50.58
N ARG A 146 -25.93 -10.30 49.56
CA ARG A 146 -26.76 -10.20 48.35
C ARG A 146 -28.26 -10.32 48.68
N PRO A 147 -29.12 -9.41 48.21
CA PRO A 147 -30.57 -9.56 48.36
C PRO A 147 -31.11 -10.85 47.73
N SER A 148 -32.11 -11.45 48.36
CA SER A 148 -32.89 -12.57 47.81
C SER A 148 -33.61 -12.16 46.51
N PRO A 149 -33.91 -13.12 45.62
CA PRO A 149 -34.72 -12.83 44.43
C PRO A 149 -36.08 -12.24 44.80
N PRO A 150 -36.62 -11.28 44.03
CA PRO A 150 -37.99 -10.83 44.21
C PRO A 150 -38.97 -11.99 43.93
N PRO A 151 -40.14 -12.04 44.61
CA PRO A 151 -41.16 -13.04 44.32
C PRO A 151 -41.66 -12.90 42.87
N PRO A 152 -42.14 -13.99 42.25
CA PRO A 152 -42.65 -13.94 40.89
C PRO A 152 -43.81 -12.95 40.77
N LYS A 153 -43.78 -12.10 39.75
CA LYS A 153 -44.86 -11.14 39.46
C LYS A 153 -46.19 -11.89 39.31
N PRO A 154 -47.31 -11.33 39.80
CA PRO A 154 -48.64 -11.89 39.54
C PRO A 154 -48.87 -12.11 38.05
N LYS A 155 -49.49 -13.25 37.71
CA LYS A 155 -49.91 -13.59 36.35
C LYS A 155 -50.81 -12.46 35.80
N PRO A 156 -50.61 -11.96 34.57
CA PRO A 156 -51.47 -10.93 34.01
C PRO A 156 -52.95 -11.34 34.06
N SER A 157 -53.79 -10.43 34.55
CA SER A 157 -55.25 -10.58 34.43
C SER A 157 -55.65 -10.63 32.95
N PRO A 158 -56.74 -11.32 32.58
CA PRO A 158 -57.25 -11.29 31.21
C PRO A 158 -57.50 -9.85 30.75
N PRO A 159 -57.23 -9.50 29.48
CA PRO A 159 -57.57 -8.19 28.96
C PRO A 159 -59.10 -7.97 29.05
N PRO A 160 -59.57 -6.74 29.29
CA PRO A 160 -61.00 -6.45 29.31
C PRO A 160 -61.64 -6.79 27.95
N PRO A 161 -62.95 -7.13 27.91
CA PRO A 161 -63.64 -7.40 26.65
C PRO A 161 -63.45 -6.24 25.67
N LYS A 162 -63.12 -6.56 24.41
CA LYS A 162 -62.97 -5.56 23.35
C LYS A 162 -64.22 -4.67 23.30
N PRO A 163 -64.07 -3.33 23.23
CA PRO A 163 -65.18 -2.46 22.88
C PRO A 163 -65.86 -2.96 21.61
N LYS A 164 -67.19 -3.07 21.64
CA LYS A 164 -67.99 -3.50 20.49
C LYS A 164 -67.70 -2.55 19.31
N PRO A 165 -67.43 -3.04 18.09
CA PRO A 165 -67.08 -2.17 16.97
C PRO A 165 -68.12 -1.07 16.76
N SER A 166 -67.67 0.18 16.75
CA SER A 166 -68.47 1.30 16.24
C SER A 166 -68.84 1.02 14.78
N PRO A 167 -70.04 1.42 14.32
CA PRO A 167 -70.44 1.23 12.93
C PRO A 167 -69.43 1.94 12.00
N PRO A 168 -69.13 1.37 10.82
CA PRO A 168 -68.17 1.98 9.90
C PRO A 168 -68.65 3.36 9.45
N PRO A 169 -67.73 4.32 9.22
CA PRO A 169 -68.10 5.63 8.71
C PRO A 169 -68.83 5.50 7.36
N PRO A 170 -69.80 6.38 7.06
CA PRO A 170 -70.54 6.33 5.80
C PRO A 170 -69.57 6.41 4.62
N LYS A 171 -69.78 5.55 3.61
CA LYS A 171 -68.92 5.47 2.42
C LYS A 171 -68.73 6.86 1.80
N PRO A 172 -67.51 7.26 1.42
CA PRO A 172 -67.30 8.44 0.60
C PRO A 172 -68.20 8.39 -0.64
N LYS A 173 -68.97 9.45 -0.85
CA LYS A 173 -69.83 9.59 -2.03
C LYS A 173 -68.94 9.54 -3.28
N PRO A 174 -69.29 8.80 -4.35
CA PRO A 174 -68.46 8.72 -5.54
C PRO A 174 -68.19 10.12 -6.09
N SER A 175 -66.91 10.48 -6.24
CA SER A 175 -66.52 11.67 -7.00
C SER A 175 -66.98 11.51 -8.44
N PRO A 176 -67.42 12.60 -9.11
CA PRO A 176 -67.78 12.53 -10.52
C PRO A 176 -66.58 12.07 -11.36
N PRO A 177 -66.81 11.32 -12.45
CA PRO A 177 -65.72 10.86 -13.31
C PRO A 177 -64.97 12.06 -13.91
N PRO A 178 -63.64 11.98 -14.10
CA PRO A 178 -62.88 13.04 -14.73
C PRO A 178 -63.40 13.28 -16.17
N PRO A 179 -63.36 14.54 -16.66
CA PRO A 179 -63.76 14.83 -18.03
C PRO A 179 -62.92 14.02 -19.02
N LYS A 180 -63.56 13.49 -20.07
CA LYS A 180 -62.89 12.67 -21.09
C LYS A 180 -61.67 13.42 -21.66
N PRO A 181 -60.50 12.75 -21.81
CA PRO A 181 -59.39 13.30 -22.57
C PRO A 181 -59.86 13.73 -23.97
N LYS A 182 -59.54 14.97 -24.35
CA LYS A 182 -59.75 15.45 -25.71
C LYS A 182 -58.85 14.64 -26.66
N PRO A 183 -59.32 14.18 -27.83
CA PRO A 183 -58.49 13.40 -28.74
C PRO A 183 -57.24 14.18 -29.17
N SER A 184 -56.06 13.60 -28.95
CA SER A 184 -54.81 14.05 -29.55
C SER A 184 -54.85 13.82 -31.07
N PRO A 185 -54.21 14.68 -31.89
CA PRO A 185 -54.13 14.47 -33.33
C PRO A 185 -53.36 13.18 -33.70
N PRO A 186 -53.65 12.56 -34.85
CA PRO A 186 -52.99 11.33 -35.27
C PRO A 186 -51.50 11.56 -35.60
N PRO A 187 -50.62 10.57 -35.36
CA PRO A 187 -49.22 10.65 -35.73
C PRO A 187 -49.03 10.63 -37.26
N PRO A 188 -47.91 11.19 -37.78
CA PRO A 188 -47.59 11.15 -39.20
C PRO A 188 -47.37 9.71 -39.70
N LYS A 189 -47.70 9.45 -40.96
CA LYS A 189 -47.61 8.13 -41.60
C LYS A 189 -46.15 7.70 -41.79
N SER A 190 -45.82 6.50 -41.35
CA SER A 190 -44.55 5.82 -41.69
C SER A 190 -44.61 5.17 -43.08
N SER A 191 -43.44 5.06 -43.72
CA SER A 191 -43.22 4.45 -45.04
C SER A 191 -43.15 2.90 -44.99
N PRO A 192 -43.39 2.20 -46.10
CA PRO A 192 -43.55 0.74 -46.11
C PRO A 192 -42.22 -0.05 -46.08
N PRO A 193 -42.22 -1.32 -45.61
CA PRO A 193 -41.06 -2.22 -45.62
C PRO A 193 -40.90 -2.98 -46.96
N PRO A 194 -39.69 -3.52 -47.24
CA PRO A 194 -39.43 -4.41 -48.39
C PRO A 194 -39.96 -5.84 -48.17
N PRO A 195 -40.15 -6.64 -49.25
CA PRO A 195 -40.88 -7.93 -49.20
C PRO A 195 -40.02 -9.18 -48.96
N SER A 196 -40.63 -10.22 -48.39
CA SER A 196 -40.04 -11.56 -48.18
C SER A 196 -40.45 -12.58 -49.27
N PRO A 197 -39.56 -13.52 -49.69
CA PRO A 197 -39.92 -14.57 -50.64
C PRO A 197 -40.27 -15.94 -49.98
N LYS A 198 -41.54 -16.34 -50.18
CA LYS A 198 -42.19 -17.68 -50.25
C LYS A 198 -41.58 -18.95 -49.58
N LEU A 199 -42.50 -19.75 -49.00
CA LEU A 199 -42.37 -21.17 -48.63
C LEU A 199 -43.05 -22.11 -49.65
N SER A 200 -42.68 -23.41 -49.66
CA SER A 200 -43.44 -24.55 -50.23
C SER A 200 -42.94 -25.89 -49.63
N PRO A 201 -43.72 -27.00 -49.66
CA PRO A 201 -43.78 -27.93 -48.50
C PRO A 201 -43.36 -29.41 -48.79
N PRO A 202 -43.88 -30.51 -48.16
CA PRO A 202 -43.04 -31.45 -47.38
C PRO A 202 -43.13 -32.94 -47.81
N PRO A 203 -42.48 -33.87 -47.07
CA PRO A 203 -43.25 -34.99 -46.46
C PRO A 203 -42.80 -35.37 -45.02
N SER A 204 -43.24 -36.53 -44.50
CA SER A 204 -43.28 -36.98 -43.08
C SER A 204 -43.30 -38.54 -43.00
N PRO A 205 -43.40 -39.25 -41.84
CA PRO A 205 -42.55 -39.33 -40.62
C PRO A 205 -42.09 -40.79 -40.26
N SER A 206 -41.27 -41.02 -39.19
CA SER A 206 -41.52 -42.00 -38.08
C SER A 206 -40.30 -42.50 -37.23
N GLN A 207 -40.48 -42.49 -35.90
CA GLN A 207 -40.05 -43.46 -34.84
C GLN A 207 -38.55 -43.64 -34.40
N ASP A 208 -38.40 -44.21 -33.18
CA ASP A 208 -37.21 -44.18 -32.29
C ASP A 208 -36.45 -45.57 -32.13
N PRO A 209 -35.95 -46.04 -30.95
CA PRO A 209 -34.53 -46.44 -30.70
C PRO A 209 -34.33 -47.99 -30.48
N PRO A 210 -33.18 -48.60 -30.02
CA PRO A 210 -32.01 -48.06 -29.29
C PRO A 210 -30.59 -48.61 -29.67
N SER A 211 -29.90 -49.37 -28.80
CA SER A 211 -28.45 -49.74 -28.82
C SER A 211 -28.18 -50.96 -27.89
N PRO A 212 -26.95 -51.52 -27.72
CA PRO A 212 -25.65 -51.28 -28.39
C PRO A 212 -25.22 -52.55 -29.20
N PRO A 213 -24.16 -53.40 -28.98
CA PRO A 213 -23.06 -53.49 -27.98
C PRO A 213 -21.63 -53.32 -28.58
N SER A 214 -20.66 -54.19 -28.25
CA SER A 214 -19.24 -54.25 -28.71
C SER A 214 -18.75 -55.72 -28.67
N PRO A 215 -17.69 -56.16 -29.40
CA PRO A 215 -16.28 -55.90 -29.02
C PRO A 215 -15.26 -55.74 -30.18
N ALA A 216 -14.00 -55.44 -29.84
CA ALA A 216 -12.81 -55.39 -30.71
C ALA A 216 -12.14 -56.81 -30.87
N PRO A 217 -10.99 -57.06 -31.59
CA PRO A 217 -9.84 -56.16 -31.86
C PRO A 217 -9.18 -56.23 -33.29
N GLY A 218 -8.25 -55.31 -33.61
CA GLY A 218 -7.23 -55.60 -34.66
C GLY A 218 -6.46 -54.47 -35.40
N ARG A 219 -5.40 -53.92 -34.78
CA ARG A 219 -4.13 -53.40 -35.39
C ARG A 219 -4.10 -52.16 -36.34
N SER A 220 -3.15 -51.27 -36.00
CA SER A 220 -2.35 -50.37 -36.85
C SER A 220 -2.89 -48.97 -37.26
N PRO A 221 -2.01 -47.94 -37.41
CA PRO A 221 -2.40 -46.52 -37.47
C PRO A 221 -2.54 -45.91 -38.89
N PRO A 222 -3.22 -44.74 -39.02
CA PRO A 222 -3.43 -44.04 -40.30
C PRO A 222 -2.31 -43.03 -40.68
N PRO A 223 -2.21 -42.61 -41.97
CA PRO A 223 -1.26 -41.61 -42.47
C PRO A 223 -1.80 -40.16 -42.41
N SER A 224 -0.93 -39.19 -42.74
CA SER A 224 -1.20 -37.75 -42.73
C SER A 224 -1.47 -37.16 -44.14
N PRO A 225 -2.39 -36.18 -44.32
CA PRO A 225 -2.61 -35.45 -45.57
C PRO A 225 -1.75 -34.17 -45.68
N SER A 226 -1.45 -33.75 -46.92
CA SER A 226 -0.50 -32.66 -47.25
C SER A 226 -1.13 -31.28 -47.47
N GLN A 227 -0.27 -30.26 -47.57
CA GLN A 227 -0.60 -28.84 -47.69
C GLN A 227 -1.12 -28.41 -49.09
N GLN A 228 -1.78 -27.25 -49.14
CA GLN A 228 -2.04 -26.49 -50.37
C GLN A 228 -1.62 -25.01 -50.19
N GLN A 229 -1.15 -24.36 -51.26
CA GLN A 229 -0.33 -23.13 -51.19
C GLN A 229 -1.12 -21.83 -51.43
N SER A 230 -0.49 -20.69 -51.15
CA SER A 230 -1.05 -19.32 -51.24
C SER A 230 -0.35 -18.43 -52.30
N PRO A 231 -1.00 -17.36 -52.81
CA PRO A 231 -0.50 -16.51 -53.91
C PRO A 231 0.67 -15.56 -53.52
N PRO A 232 1.35 -14.93 -54.52
CA PRO A 232 2.70 -14.35 -54.35
C PRO A 232 2.78 -12.91 -53.79
N PRO A 233 3.96 -12.49 -53.28
CA PRO A 233 4.17 -11.18 -52.66
C PRO A 233 4.47 -10.03 -53.65
N SER A 234 4.20 -8.80 -53.19
CA SER A 234 4.51 -7.54 -53.89
C SER A 234 5.99 -7.11 -53.74
N PRO A 235 6.53 -6.25 -54.64
CA PRO A 235 7.95 -5.90 -54.67
C PRO A 235 8.39 -5.05 -53.47
N LYS A 236 9.63 -5.28 -53.03
CA LYS A 236 10.24 -4.67 -51.84
C LYS A 236 11.21 -3.56 -52.25
N LEU A 237 10.94 -2.32 -51.84
CA LEU A 237 11.90 -1.21 -51.95
C LEU A 237 12.95 -1.31 -50.84
N SER A 238 14.21 -0.98 -51.18
CA SER A 238 15.35 -1.10 -50.26
C SER A 238 15.44 0.05 -49.26
N PRO A 239 15.83 -0.20 -47.99
CA PRO A 239 16.26 0.86 -47.09
C PRO A 239 17.65 1.41 -47.52
N PRO A 240 18.01 2.64 -47.09
CA PRO A 240 19.35 3.19 -47.29
C PRO A 240 20.42 2.41 -46.48
N PRO A 241 21.70 2.47 -46.88
CA PRO A 241 22.78 1.78 -46.17
C PRO A 241 23.04 2.38 -44.79
N ALA A 242 23.37 1.53 -43.82
CA ALA A 242 23.83 1.95 -42.50
C ALA A 242 25.26 2.52 -42.56
N PRO A 243 25.63 3.46 -41.66
CA PRO A 243 27.03 3.88 -41.51
C PRO A 243 27.90 2.70 -41.06
N MET A 244 29.14 2.67 -41.55
CA MET A 244 30.10 1.62 -41.20
C MET A 244 30.56 1.75 -39.72
N PRO A 245 30.86 0.62 -39.04
CA PRO A 245 31.58 0.67 -37.77
C PRO A 245 33.02 1.12 -38.00
N SER A 246 33.51 2.05 -37.17
CA SER A 246 34.92 2.46 -37.14
C SER A 246 35.83 1.29 -36.72
N PRO A 247 37.10 1.25 -37.19
CA PRO A 247 38.05 0.24 -36.74
C PRO A 247 38.38 0.41 -35.24
N PRO A 248 38.72 -0.68 -34.53
CA PRO A 248 39.10 -0.61 -33.13
C PRO A 248 40.48 0.07 -32.97
N SER A 249 40.57 1.01 -32.04
CA SER A 249 41.84 1.60 -31.60
C SER A 249 42.74 0.57 -30.90
N PRO A 250 44.07 0.69 -30.97
CA PRO A 250 44.98 -0.15 -30.19
C PRO A 250 44.83 0.11 -28.68
N PRO A 251 45.19 -0.86 -27.82
CA PRO A 251 45.11 -0.69 -26.38
C PRO A 251 46.17 0.32 -25.89
N SER A 252 45.73 1.33 -25.14
CA SER A 252 46.59 2.16 -24.32
C SER A 252 46.77 1.52 -22.95
N GLU A 253 47.99 1.10 -22.61
CA GLU A 253 48.38 0.77 -21.24
C GLU A 253 48.41 2.05 -20.37
N ASP A 254 48.45 1.87 -19.04
CA ASP A 254 48.57 2.92 -18.02
C ASP A 254 47.42 3.96 -17.87
N GLN A 255 46.18 3.47 -17.67
CA GLN A 255 45.22 4.15 -16.77
C GLN A 255 44.43 3.12 -15.92
N PRO A 256 44.31 3.30 -14.59
CA PRO A 256 43.42 2.47 -13.76
C PRO A 256 41.95 2.81 -14.02
N ALA A 257 41.09 1.79 -14.02
CA ALA A 257 39.75 1.85 -14.60
C ALA A 257 38.61 1.69 -13.57
N CYS A 258 38.50 2.63 -12.64
CA CYS A 258 37.41 2.65 -11.65
C CYS A 258 36.75 4.04 -11.54
N LEU A 259 35.57 4.17 -12.14
CA LEU A 259 34.52 5.06 -11.70
C LEU A 259 33.39 4.21 -11.10
N ASP A 260 32.63 4.79 -10.17
CA ASP A 260 31.38 4.27 -9.59
C ASP A 260 31.45 2.97 -8.74
N ASP A 261 32.55 2.20 -8.81
CA ASP A 261 32.65 0.90 -8.12
C ASP A 261 33.28 1.01 -6.71
N ALA A 262 32.43 1.04 -5.67
CA ALA A 262 32.84 1.09 -4.27
C ALA A 262 33.62 -0.15 -3.81
N LEU A 263 33.45 -1.30 -4.49
CA LEU A 263 34.31 -2.47 -4.31
C LEU A 263 35.76 -2.12 -4.68
N CYS A 264 35.96 -1.59 -5.90
CA CYS A 264 37.29 -1.22 -6.39
C CYS A 264 37.96 -0.23 -5.44
N PHE A 265 37.27 0.85 -5.06
CA PHE A 265 37.82 1.84 -4.14
C PHE A 265 38.28 1.21 -2.81
N CYS A 266 37.45 0.37 -2.19
CA CYS A 266 37.81 -0.27 -0.92
C CYS A 266 38.93 -1.33 -1.06
N THR A 267 38.99 -2.05 -2.18
CA THR A 267 40.08 -2.98 -2.48
C THR A 267 41.40 -2.26 -2.77
N GLU A 268 41.39 -1.17 -3.53
CA GLU A 268 42.57 -0.35 -3.82
C GLU A 268 43.09 0.42 -2.59
N LYS A 269 42.18 0.92 -1.74
CA LYS A 269 42.58 1.56 -0.47
C LYS A 269 43.25 0.59 0.51
N GLY A 270 42.90 -0.70 0.46
CA GLY A 270 43.47 -1.73 1.33
C GLY A 270 43.26 -1.51 2.83
N ALA A 271 42.32 -0.62 3.20
CA ALA A 271 42.14 -0.13 4.56
C ALA A 271 40.65 -0.08 4.93
N THR A 272 40.33 -0.43 6.18
CA THR A 272 38.98 -0.29 6.73
C THR A 272 38.77 1.10 7.32
N GLY A 273 37.57 1.65 7.16
CA GLY A 273 37.25 3.04 7.50
C GLY A 273 36.18 3.63 6.57
N MET A 274 35.84 4.89 6.77
CA MET A 274 34.99 5.66 5.86
C MET A 274 35.83 6.72 5.14
N PHE A 275 35.54 6.99 3.87
CA PHE A 275 36.38 7.82 3.02
C PHE A 275 35.54 8.74 2.12
N ALA A 276 35.84 10.04 2.14
CA ALA A 276 35.13 11.05 1.37
C ALA A 276 35.32 10.86 -0.15
N ASP A 277 34.21 10.76 -0.89
CA ASP A 277 34.25 10.69 -2.34
C ASP A 277 34.51 12.08 -2.96
N GLN A 278 35.75 12.31 -3.39
CA GLN A 278 36.15 13.58 -4.00
C GLN A 278 35.46 13.83 -5.36
N ALA A 279 35.02 12.78 -6.08
CA ALA A 279 34.40 12.93 -7.40
C ALA A 279 33.01 13.58 -7.30
N THR A 280 32.26 13.27 -6.25
CA THR A 280 30.98 13.92 -5.92
C THR A 280 31.14 15.18 -5.07
N GLY A 281 32.36 15.72 -4.92
CA GLY A 281 32.63 16.88 -4.08
C GLY A 281 32.38 16.62 -2.59
N CYS A 282 32.64 15.38 -2.14
CA CYS A 282 32.41 14.88 -0.79
C CYS A 282 30.94 14.84 -0.36
N GLN A 283 29.99 14.91 -1.30
CA GLN A 283 28.57 14.70 -0.98
C GLN A 283 28.30 13.23 -0.62
N ASN A 284 29.07 12.29 -1.18
CA ASN A 284 29.02 10.87 -0.84
C ASN A 284 30.31 10.41 -0.15
N TYR A 285 30.29 9.20 0.40
CA TYR A 285 31.44 8.54 0.99
C TYR A 285 31.39 7.02 0.83
N PHE A 286 32.57 6.41 0.71
CA PHE A 286 32.77 4.97 0.76
C PHE A 286 32.89 4.53 2.23
N TRP A 287 32.33 3.39 2.59
CA TRP A 287 32.54 2.75 3.89
C TRP A 287 33.11 1.35 3.68
N CYS A 288 34.41 1.19 3.90
CA CYS A 288 35.14 -0.05 3.73
C CYS A 288 35.16 -0.84 5.05
N VAL A 289 34.42 -1.94 5.10
CA VAL A 289 34.27 -2.77 6.33
C VAL A 289 35.18 -3.99 6.30
N GLY A 290 35.45 -4.56 5.11
CA GLY A 290 36.33 -5.70 4.95
C GLY A 290 36.58 -6.06 3.47
N PRO A 291 37.34 -7.14 3.19
CA PRO A 291 37.86 -7.43 1.85
C PRO A 291 36.81 -7.73 0.77
N ASN A 292 35.54 -7.94 1.14
CA ASN A 292 34.39 -8.04 0.25
C ASN A 292 33.13 -7.39 0.86
N GLN A 293 33.28 -6.46 1.80
CA GLN A 293 32.15 -5.77 2.44
C GLN A 293 32.39 -4.27 2.50
N TYR A 294 31.54 -3.54 1.80
CA TYR A 294 31.61 -2.10 1.63
C TYR A 294 30.20 -1.53 1.46
N TYR A 295 30.06 -0.22 1.69
CA TYR A 295 28.85 0.55 1.39
C TYR A 295 29.24 1.88 0.73
N TYR A 296 28.32 2.49 -0.01
CA TYR A 296 28.49 3.83 -0.59
C TYR A 296 27.26 4.67 -0.22
N GLN A 297 27.50 5.72 0.55
CA GLN A 297 26.45 6.43 1.28
C GLN A 297 26.49 7.93 0.94
N SER A 298 25.32 8.55 0.84
CA SER A 298 25.17 10.00 0.67
C SER A 298 25.04 10.72 2.01
N CYS A 299 25.69 11.85 2.17
CA CYS A 299 25.40 12.77 3.27
C CYS A 299 24.01 13.40 3.12
N ALA A 300 23.40 13.78 4.26
CA ALA A 300 22.14 14.51 4.26
C ALA A 300 22.29 15.87 3.54
N ALA A 301 21.21 16.33 2.89
CA ALA A 301 21.24 17.48 2.00
C ALA A 301 21.89 18.73 2.65
N GLY A 302 22.96 19.24 2.02
CA GLY A 302 23.73 20.40 2.49
C GLY A 302 24.93 20.08 3.39
N LEU A 303 25.16 18.81 3.74
CA LEU A 303 26.35 18.34 4.46
C LEU A 303 27.32 17.61 3.51
N LEU A 304 28.61 17.59 3.85
CA LEU A 304 29.66 16.87 3.13
C LEU A 304 30.40 15.92 4.07
N PHE A 305 30.99 14.83 3.57
CA PHE A 305 31.70 13.87 4.40
C PHE A 305 33.05 14.41 4.88
N ASN A 306 33.22 14.52 6.20
CA ASN A 306 34.45 14.98 6.82
C ASN A 306 35.39 13.80 7.04
N ASP A 307 36.28 13.56 6.07
CA ASP A 307 37.27 12.47 6.08
C ASP A 307 38.06 12.41 7.40
N ALA A 308 38.46 13.57 7.93
CA ALA A 308 39.22 13.70 9.18
C ALA A 308 38.40 13.49 10.46
N ARG A 309 37.06 13.41 10.38
CA ARG A 309 36.16 13.20 11.51
C ARG A 309 35.25 11.97 11.37
N GLN A 310 35.25 11.33 10.20
CA GLN A 310 34.49 10.11 9.90
C GLN A 310 32.96 10.29 10.00
N TYR A 311 32.43 11.49 9.71
CA TYR A 311 30.99 11.77 9.65
C TYR A 311 30.64 12.91 8.67
N CYS A 312 29.36 13.03 8.30
CA CYS A 312 28.84 14.15 7.50
C CYS A 312 28.74 15.45 8.31
N ASP A 313 29.46 16.49 7.89
CA ASP A 313 29.68 17.75 8.59
C ASP A 313 29.32 18.93 7.67
N TRP A 314 29.23 20.13 8.22
CA TRP A 314 28.94 21.34 7.44
C TRP A 314 30.08 21.63 6.44
N PRO A 315 29.79 22.11 5.21
CA PRO A 315 30.81 22.33 4.19
C PRO A 315 32.01 23.17 4.64
N ALA A 316 31.80 24.16 5.52
CA ALA A 316 32.86 24.99 6.09
C ALA A 316 33.86 24.23 6.98
N ASN A 317 33.50 23.05 7.47
CA ASN A 317 34.34 22.16 8.29
C ASN A 317 35.04 21.07 7.46
N VAL A 318 34.69 20.91 6.17
CA VAL A 318 35.12 19.81 5.32
C VAL A 318 36.17 20.26 4.31
N LYS A 319 37.28 19.53 4.24
CA LYS A 319 38.34 19.76 3.25
C LYS A 319 38.14 18.84 2.05
N CYS A 320 37.31 19.29 1.11
CA CYS A 320 37.13 18.60 -0.16
C CYS A 320 37.88 19.32 -1.31
N ALA A 321 38.22 18.58 -2.36
CA ALA A 321 38.58 19.18 -3.64
C ALA A 321 37.37 19.97 -4.22
N PRO A 322 37.58 21.15 -4.83
CA PRO A 322 36.52 21.83 -5.56
C PRO A 322 36.10 20.97 -6.76
N LEU A 323 34.80 20.89 -7.02
CA LEU A 323 34.25 20.17 -8.17
C LEU A 323 34.92 20.61 -9.48
N PRO A 324 35.16 19.71 -10.45
CA PRO A 324 35.60 20.10 -11.78
C PRO A 324 34.57 21.08 -12.38
N PRO A 325 35.01 22.17 -13.04
CA PRO A 325 34.10 23.18 -13.54
C PRO A 325 33.13 22.58 -14.55
N SER A 326 31.83 22.80 -14.33
CA SER A 326 30.77 22.35 -15.23
C SER A 326 31.06 22.81 -16.67
N PRO A 327 30.76 21.98 -17.69
CA PRO A 327 30.93 22.39 -19.07
C PRO A 327 30.12 23.68 -19.33
N PRO A 328 30.69 24.66 -20.06
CA PRO A 328 30.05 25.95 -20.24
C PRO A 328 28.70 25.78 -20.96
N PRO A 329 27.68 26.58 -20.61
CA PRO A 329 26.41 26.55 -21.33
C PRO A 329 26.63 26.88 -22.82
N PRO A 330 25.83 26.30 -23.73
CA PRO A 330 25.95 26.57 -25.15
C PRO A 330 25.81 28.08 -25.42
N PRO A 331 26.61 28.65 -26.35
CA PRO A 331 26.67 30.09 -26.54
C PRO A 331 25.31 30.65 -26.95
N SER A 332 24.88 31.71 -26.28
CA SER A 332 23.62 32.40 -26.59
C SER A 332 23.62 32.91 -28.04
N PRO A 333 22.49 32.83 -28.76
CA PRO A 333 22.39 33.40 -30.09
C PRO A 333 22.66 34.93 -30.06
N PRO A 334 23.24 35.50 -31.13
CA PRO A 334 23.58 36.93 -31.15
C PRO A 334 22.33 37.82 -31.02
N PRO A 335 22.46 39.02 -30.43
CA PRO A 335 21.35 39.94 -30.27
C PRO A 335 20.78 40.34 -31.65
N SER A 336 19.47 40.21 -31.81
CA SER A 336 18.76 40.63 -33.02
C SER A 336 18.88 42.14 -33.24
N PRO A 337 18.85 42.62 -34.50
CA PRO A 337 18.79 44.05 -34.80
C PRO A 337 17.58 44.73 -34.13
N PRO A 338 17.65 46.06 -33.86
CA PRO A 338 16.50 46.81 -33.37
C PRO A 338 15.28 46.63 -34.28
N ALA A 339 14.17 46.18 -33.69
CA ALA A 339 12.95 45.91 -34.45
C ALA A 339 12.38 47.20 -35.07
N ALA A 340 11.90 47.10 -36.31
CA ALA A 340 11.09 48.15 -36.93
C ALA A 340 9.80 48.37 -36.11
N PRO A 341 9.21 49.59 -36.13
CA PRO A 341 7.94 49.85 -35.46
C PRO A 341 6.85 48.89 -35.96
N PRO A 342 6.01 48.34 -35.07
CA PRO A 342 5.07 47.30 -35.44
C PRO A 342 3.96 47.81 -36.38
N PRO A 343 3.50 47.00 -37.34
CA PRO A 343 2.27 47.29 -38.08
C PRO A 343 1.06 47.30 -37.11
N PRO A 344 -0.03 48.01 -37.46
CA PRO A 344 -1.23 48.03 -36.62
C PRO A 344 -1.79 46.63 -36.38
N SER A 345 -2.15 46.34 -35.13
CA SER A 345 -2.52 45.00 -34.68
C SER A 345 -3.71 44.43 -35.46
N PRO A 346 -3.67 43.14 -35.86
CA PRO A 346 -4.87 42.46 -36.36
C PRO A 346 -5.94 42.38 -35.26
N PRO A 347 -7.23 42.24 -35.63
CA PRO A 347 -8.30 42.02 -34.65
C PRO A 347 -8.04 40.74 -33.84
N PRO A 348 -8.50 40.68 -32.58
CA PRO A 348 -8.24 39.53 -31.71
C PRO A 348 -8.81 38.24 -32.31
N SER A 349 -7.96 37.22 -32.44
CA SER A 349 -8.38 35.87 -32.79
C SER A 349 -9.47 35.37 -31.84
N PRO A 350 -10.41 34.54 -32.31
CA PRO A 350 -11.29 33.79 -31.42
C PRO A 350 -10.47 33.04 -30.35
N PRO A 351 -10.99 32.89 -29.12
CA PRO A 351 -10.31 32.07 -28.12
C PRO A 351 -10.11 30.66 -28.69
N LEU A 352 -8.90 30.12 -28.51
CA LEU A 352 -8.63 28.72 -28.81
C LEU A 352 -9.67 27.86 -28.08
N PRO A 353 -10.26 26.84 -28.74
CA PRO A 353 -11.10 25.89 -28.02
C PRO A 353 -10.25 25.28 -26.89
N PRO A 354 -10.82 25.10 -25.68
CA PRO A 354 -10.07 24.50 -24.59
C PRO A 354 -9.56 23.13 -25.03
N SER A 355 -8.33 22.80 -24.62
CA SER A 355 -7.83 21.43 -24.69
C SER A 355 -8.90 20.48 -24.14
N PRO A 356 -9.11 19.28 -24.74
CA PRO A 356 -10.03 18.30 -24.19
C PRO A 356 -9.76 18.14 -22.70
N PRO A 357 -10.78 18.27 -21.82
CA PRO A 357 -10.58 18.08 -20.40
C PRO A 357 -9.94 16.70 -20.17
N GLY A 358 -8.88 16.67 -19.35
CA GLY A 358 -8.46 15.42 -18.75
C GLY A 358 -9.64 14.79 -17.98
N PRO A 359 -9.58 13.48 -17.66
CA PRO A 359 -10.55 12.90 -16.73
C PRO A 359 -10.60 13.76 -15.47
N PRO A 360 -11.80 14.06 -14.92
CA PRO A 360 -11.91 14.90 -13.74
C PRO A 360 -11.15 14.27 -12.57
N PHE A 361 -10.52 15.10 -11.74
CA PHE A 361 -9.78 14.64 -10.56
C PHE A 361 -10.61 13.62 -9.76
N LEU A 362 -9.95 12.56 -9.33
CA LEU A 362 -10.54 11.53 -8.50
C LEU A 362 -10.48 11.95 -7.03
N TYR A 363 -11.57 11.71 -6.32
CA TYR A 363 -11.57 11.74 -4.87
C TYR A 363 -12.24 10.46 -4.37
N ALA A 364 -11.40 9.56 -3.88
CA ALA A 364 -11.81 8.25 -3.40
C ALA A 364 -12.06 8.26 -1.89
N GLY A 365 -12.99 7.43 -1.44
CA GLY A 365 -13.21 7.21 -0.01
C GLY A 365 -13.48 5.75 0.30
N TYR A 366 -12.74 5.21 1.27
CA TYR A 366 -13.06 3.92 1.85
C TYR A 366 -14.27 4.03 2.77
N TYR A 367 -15.14 3.03 2.70
CA TYR A 367 -16.48 3.01 3.28
C TYR A 367 -16.60 1.79 4.21
N GLU A 368 -16.41 2.02 5.50
CA GLU A 368 -16.51 1.02 6.56
C GLU A 368 -17.92 0.41 6.62
N SER A 369 -18.09 -0.83 6.14
CA SER A 369 -19.39 -1.49 6.18
C SER A 369 -19.92 -1.69 7.61
N TRP A 370 -19.03 -1.91 8.58
CA TRP A 370 -19.37 -2.07 10.00
C TRP A 370 -19.86 -0.78 10.69
N SER A 371 -19.37 0.39 10.26
CA SER A 371 -19.71 1.70 10.87
C SER A 371 -20.93 2.37 10.23
N ASP A 372 -21.63 1.73 9.29
CA ASP A 372 -22.85 2.28 8.72
C ASP A 372 -24.06 2.11 9.67
N PRO A 373 -24.74 3.21 10.06
CA PRO A 373 -25.87 3.14 10.97
C PRO A 373 -27.12 2.61 10.26
N TRP A 374 -27.73 1.56 10.82
CA TRP A 374 -28.88 0.85 10.24
C TRP A 374 -29.96 1.76 9.63
N LYS A 375 -30.41 1.42 8.42
CA LYS A 375 -31.51 2.08 7.72
C LYS A 375 -32.53 1.08 7.19
N SER A 376 -33.80 1.48 7.27
CA SER A 376 -34.94 0.74 6.71
C SER A 376 -35.15 0.91 5.21
N THR A 377 -34.51 1.90 4.56
CA THR A 377 -34.74 2.20 3.14
C THR A 377 -33.48 2.64 2.42
N ALA A 378 -33.34 2.23 1.16
CA ALA A 378 -32.18 2.55 0.32
C ALA A 378 -31.91 4.07 0.20
N ALA A 379 -32.96 4.88 0.09
CA ALA A 379 -32.85 6.33 -0.06
C ALA A 379 -32.37 7.06 1.22
N SER A 380 -32.46 6.43 2.40
CA SER A 380 -31.95 6.97 3.67
C SER A 380 -30.57 6.42 4.06
N HIS A 381 -30.00 5.54 3.23
CA HIS A 381 -28.68 4.94 3.39
C HIS A 381 -27.57 5.90 2.99
N ARG A 382 -26.51 5.99 3.79
CA ARG A 382 -25.43 6.97 3.60
C ARG A 382 -24.74 6.86 2.23
N LEU A 383 -24.51 5.64 1.74
CA LEU A 383 -24.11 5.36 0.34
C LEU A 383 -24.96 6.15 -0.68
N ALA A 384 -26.30 6.10 -0.61
CA ALA A 384 -27.17 6.79 -1.57
C ALA A 384 -27.12 8.33 -1.45
N THR A 385 -26.72 8.85 -0.29
CA THR A 385 -26.63 10.29 -0.03
C THR A 385 -25.28 10.90 -0.45
N LEU A 386 -24.23 10.10 -0.67
CA LEU A 386 -22.87 10.58 -0.96
C LEU A 386 -22.83 11.69 -2.04
N PRO A 387 -21.99 12.73 -1.85
CA PRO A 387 -21.89 13.86 -2.78
C PRO A 387 -21.10 13.49 -4.04
N SER A 388 -21.38 14.18 -5.15
CA SER A 388 -20.83 13.84 -6.47
C SER A 388 -19.31 14.02 -6.62
N TYR A 389 -18.66 14.69 -5.67
CA TYR A 389 -17.19 14.77 -5.65
C TYR A 389 -16.55 13.47 -5.13
N VAL A 390 -17.24 12.68 -4.28
CA VAL A 390 -16.81 11.32 -3.95
C VAL A 390 -17.15 10.43 -5.15
N ASN A 391 -16.19 10.35 -6.08
CA ASN A 391 -16.36 9.70 -7.37
C ASN A 391 -15.74 8.29 -7.44
N VAL A 392 -15.02 7.85 -6.40
CA VAL A 392 -14.70 6.44 -6.16
C VAL A 392 -15.04 6.07 -4.71
N VAL A 393 -15.69 4.92 -4.51
CA VAL A 393 -16.10 4.41 -3.20
C VAL A 393 -15.62 2.97 -3.06
N TYR A 394 -14.85 2.68 -2.01
CA TYR A 394 -14.34 1.35 -1.71
C TYR A 394 -15.10 0.76 -0.52
N ILE A 395 -15.93 -0.25 -0.71
CA ILE A 395 -16.66 -0.89 0.39
C ILE A 395 -15.73 -1.83 1.16
N SER A 396 -15.43 -1.48 2.41
CA SER A 396 -14.52 -2.21 3.30
C SER A 396 -15.28 -3.16 4.24
N PHE A 397 -14.95 -4.45 4.37
CA PHE A 397 -14.00 -5.25 3.58
C PHE A 397 -14.61 -6.61 3.23
N MET A 398 -14.10 -7.22 2.17
CA MET A 398 -14.42 -8.58 1.74
C MET A 398 -13.22 -9.51 2.00
N TYR A 399 -13.49 -10.72 2.50
CA TYR A 399 -12.46 -11.74 2.68
C TYR A 399 -11.86 -12.15 1.31
N PRO A 400 -10.52 -12.31 1.19
CA PRO A 400 -9.94 -12.96 0.02
C PRO A 400 -10.51 -14.36 -0.21
N ASP A 401 -10.72 -15.15 0.85
CA ASP A 401 -11.24 -16.51 0.80
C ASP A 401 -12.78 -16.60 0.89
N ALA A 402 -13.48 -15.51 0.53
CA ALA A 402 -14.94 -15.42 0.62
C ALA A 402 -15.67 -16.64 0.06
N SER A 403 -16.67 -17.14 0.80
CA SER A 403 -17.46 -18.35 0.52
C SER A 403 -18.87 -18.04 0.00
N TYR A 404 -19.14 -16.79 -0.39
CA TYR A 404 -20.41 -16.31 -0.89
C TYR A 404 -20.90 -17.08 -2.14
N THR A 405 -22.10 -17.67 -2.04
CA THR A 405 -22.67 -18.56 -3.07
C THR A 405 -23.70 -17.89 -3.98
N GLY A 406 -24.08 -16.64 -3.72
CA GLY A 406 -25.08 -15.88 -4.50
C GLY A 406 -26.28 -15.42 -3.67
N GLY A 407 -27.20 -14.69 -4.31
CA GLY A 407 -28.37 -14.09 -3.66
C GLY A 407 -28.04 -12.79 -2.93
N VAL A 408 -29.06 -12.02 -2.55
CA VAL A 408 -28.87 -10.69 -1.93
C VAL A 408 -28.60 -10.87 -0.43
N THR A 409 -27.35 -11.19 -0.08
CA THR A 409 -26.87 -11.48 1.28
C THR A 409 -25.38 -11.15 1.42
N PHE A 410 -24.91 -10.95 2.66
CA PHE A 410 -23.49 -10.82 3.00
C PHE A 410 -22.87 -12.12 3.56
N ALA A 411 -23.67 -13.20 3.66
CA ALA A 411 -23.19 -14.48 4.18
C ALA A 411 -21.95 -14.99 3.42
N GLY A 412 -20.87 -15.27 4.16
CA GLY A 412 -19.59 -15.73 3.59
C GLY A 412 -18.75 -14.64 2.90
N THR A 413 -19.13 -13.37 2.93
CA THR A 413 -18.36 -12.28 2.29
C THR A 413 -17.35 -11.60 3.20
N GLY A 414 -17.64 -11.44 4.49
CA GLY A 414 -16.89 -10.56 5.41
C GLY A 414 -17.47 -9.14 5.52
N ILE A 415 -18.35 -8.73 4.60
CA ILE A 415 -19.03 -7.43 4.62
C ILE A 415 -19.99 -7.33 5.82
N GLN A 416 -19.92 -6.23 6.57
CA GLN A 416 -20.50 -6.12 7.92
C GLN A 416 -21.64 -5.09 8.06
N PHE A 417 -22.30 -4.71 6.96
CA PHE A 417 -23.41 -3.75 7.00
C PHE A 417 -24.51 -4.17 8.00
N SER A 418 -24.90 -3.22 8.85
CA SER A 418 -26.03 -3.39 9.76
C SER A 418 -27.37 -3.40 9.01
N SER A 419 -27.51 -2.57 7.97
CA SER A 419 -28.68 -2.47 7.08
C SER A 419 -28.89 -3.74 6.25
N ASP A 420 -30.16 -4.04 5.93
CA ASP A 420 -30.51 -5.22 5.12
C ASP A 420 -29.75 -5.25 3.78
N PRO A 421 -29.25 -6.41 3.31
CA PRO A 421 -28.47 -6.50 2.06
C PRO A 421 -29.21 -5.94 0.83
N ALA A 422 -30.54 -6.03 0.80
CA ALA A 422 -31.38 -5.44 -0.25
C ALA A 422 -31.47 -3.90 -0.16
N VAL A 423 -31.43 -3.34 1.04
CA VAL A 423 -31.34 -1.89 1.28
C VAL A 423 -29.99 -1.37 0.80
N VAL A 424 -28.88 -2.05 1.13
CA VAL A 424 -27.53 -1.69 0.68
C VAL A 424 -27.41 -1.75 -0.84
N LYS A 425 -27.86 -2.85 -1.48
CA LYS A 425 -27.88 -2.98 -2.95
C LYS A 425 -28.71 -1.86 -3.60
N GLY A 426 -29.88 -1.53 -3.02
CA GLY A 426 -30.69 -0.41 -3.48
C GLY A 426 -29.98 0.94 -3.33
N ALA A 427 -29.21 1.13 -2.26
CA ALA A 427 -28.47 2.36 -2.01
C ALA A 427 -27.34 2.59 -3.02
N ILE A 428 -26.61 1.52 -3.38
CA ILE A 428 -25.59 1.55 -4.44
C ILE A 428 -26.23 1.93 -5.79
N ALA A 429 -27.40 1.35 -6.12
CA ALA A 429 -28.12 1.68 -7.33
C ALA A 429 -28.60 3.16 -7.36
N LEU A 430 -29.11 3.68 -6.23
CA LEU A 430 -29.52 5.08 -6.10
C LEU A 430 -28.32 6.05 -6.18
N LEU A 431 -27.17 5.70 -5.58
CA LEU A 431 -25.93 6.47 -5.72
C LEU A 431 -25.51 6.58 -7.18
N LYS A 432 -25.46 5.46 -7.90
CA LYS A 432 -25.06 5.42 -9.32
C LYS A 432 -26.12 6.05 -10.25
N GLN A 433 -27.39 6.10 -9.85
CA GLN A 433 -28.42 6.86 -10.55
C GLN A 433 -28.28 8.38 -10.35
N LYS A 434 -27.96 8.82 -9.13
CA LYS A 434 -27.76 10.24 -8.74
C LYS A 434 -26.45 10.81 -9.31
N ASN A 435 -25.38 10.02 -9.22
CA ASN A 435 -24.02 10.37 -9.62
C ASN A 435 -23.50 9.31 -10.64
N PRO A 436 -23.85 9.37 -11.95
CA PRO A 436 -23.48 8.33 -12.92
C PRO A 436 -21.98 8.13 -13.15
N HIS A 437 -21.14 9.06 -12.68
CA HIS A 437 -19.68 8.96 -12.72
C HIS A 437 -19.07 8.36 -11.45
N THR A 438 -19.82 8.23 -10.34
CA THR A 438 -19.31 7.61 -9.11
C THR A 438 -19.17 6.10 -9.31
N LYS A 439 -17.96 5.59 -9.06
CA LYS A 439 -17.61 4.17 -9.10
C LYS A 439 -17.67 3.57 -7.71
N VAL A 440 -18.26 2.38 -7.58
CA VAL A 440 -18.41 1.67 -6.30
C VAL A 440 -17.79 0.30 -6.44
N LEU A 441 -16.67 0.07 -5.75
CA LEU A 441 -15.90 -1.17 -5.75
C LEU A 441 -16.02 -1.83 -4.36
N VAL A 442 -15.63 -3.10 -4.24
CA VAL A 442 -15.42 -3.75 -2.95
C VAL A 442 -13.92 -3.91 -2.69
N ALA A 443 -13.46 -3.52 -1.50
CA ALA A 443 -12.08 -3.73 -1.08
C ALA A 443 -11.92 -5.14 -0.50
N ILE A 444 -10.94 -5.87 -1.03
CA ILE A 444 -10.60 -7.23 -0.64
C ILE A 444 -9.35 -7.17 0.24
N GLY A 445 -9.40 -7.72 1.44
CA GLY A 445 -8.29 -7.70 2.38
C GLY A 445 -8.40 -6.59 3.43
N GLY A 446 -7.35 -5.77 3.54
CA GLY A 446 -7.04 -4.94 4.70
C GLY A 446 -6.38 -5.76 5.83
N ALA A 447 -5.77 -5.08 6.80
CA ALA A 447 -4.81 -5.56 7.81
C ALA A 447 -5.19 -6.82 8.62
N THR A 448 -6.45 -7.26 8.57
CA THR A 448 -6.95 -8.42 9.31
C THR A 448 -7.43 -9.58 8.43
N TYR A 449 -7.62 -9.38 7.12
CA TYR A 449 -8.22 -10.38 6.21
C TYR A 449 -7.15 -10.94 5.26
N THR A 450 -6.20 -11.70 5.82
CA THR A 450 -4.92 -12.05 5.17
C THR A 450 -4.91 -13.36 4.38
N ALA A 451 -6.07 -13.98 4.11
CA ALA A 451 -6.20 -15.32 3.49
C ALA A 451 -5.97 -15.37 1.96
N TRP A 452 -4.94 -14.67 1.46
CA TRP A 452 -4.64 -14.50 0.04
C TRP A 452 -4.25 -15.82 -0.66
N ASP A 453 -3.71 -16.78 0.08
CA ASP A 453 -3.45 -18.16 -0.36
C ASP A 453 -4.72 -18.85 -0.92
N LYS A 454 -5.90 -18.47 -0.40
CA LYS A 454 -7.21 -19.03 -0.73
C LYS A 454 -8.08 -18.09 -1.59
N LEU A 455 -7.50 -17.03 -2.19
CA LEU A 455 -8.21 -15.99 -2.94
C LEU A 455 -9.27 -16.54 -3.92
N ASN A 456 -10.55 -16.33 -3.60
CA ASN A 456 -11.71 -16.91 -4.27
C ASN A 456 -12.41 -15.91 -5.20
N LEU A 457 -11.74 -15.59 -6.31
CA LEU A 457 -12.23 -14.62 -7.30
C LEU A 457 -13.60 -14.98 -7.91
N ALA A 458 -13.97 -16.27 -7.97
CA ALA A 458 -15.28 -16.68 -8.47
C ALA A 458 -16.42 -16.24 -7.53
N SER A 459 -16.20 -16.33 -6.22
CA SER A 459 -17.12 -15.84 -5.18
C SER A 459 -17.17 -14.32 -5.13
N ILE A 460 -15.99 -13.66 -5.14
CA ILE A 460 -15.87 -12.20 -5.14
C ILE A 460 -16.53 -11.59 -6.37
N LYS A 461 -16.30 -12.14 -7.57
CA LYS A 461 -16.96 -11.71 -8.81
C LYS A 461 -18.47 -11.88 -8.74
N LYS A 462 -18.96 -13.00 -8.20
CA LYS A 462 -20.40 -13.22 -8.01
C LYS A 462 -21.02 -12.18 -7.08
N PHE A 463 -20.29 -11.70 -6.08
CA PHE A 463 -20.73 -10.61 -5.19
C PHE A 463 -20.78 -9.26 -5.94
N VAL A 464 -19.70 -8.88 -6.63
CA VAL A 464 -19.61 -7.70 -7.50
C VAL A 464 -20.79 -7.64 -8.48
N ASP A 465 -21.01 -8.72 -9.23
CA ASP A 465 -22.10 -8.84 -10.20
C ASP A 465 -23.49 -8.79 -9.53
N THR A 466 -23.65 -9.40 -8.34
CA THR A 466 -24.94 -9.41 -7.64
C THR A 466 -25.28 -8.06 -7.02
N PHE A 467 -24.30 -7.26 -6.57
CA PHE A 467 -24.53 -5.95 -5.97
C PHE A 467 -24.43 -4.77 -6.96
N GLY A 468 -23.94 -5.00 -8.19
CA GLY A 468 -23.84 -3.98 -9.23
C GLY A 468 -22.62 -3.07 -9.07
N LEU A 469 -21.55 -3.60 -8.49
CA LEU A 469 -20.28 -2.91 -8.26
C LEU A 469 -19.49 -2.78 -9.57
N ASP A 470 -18.62 -1.78 -9.67
CA ASP A 470 -17.81 -1.47 -10.86
C ASP A 470 -16.46 -2.22 -10.88
N GLY A 471 -16.13 -3.00 -9.86
CA GLY A 471 -14.81 -3.62 -9.74
C GLY A 471 -14.42 -3.99 -8.31
N VAL A 472 -13.12 -4.19 -8.12
CA VAL A 472 -12.51 -4.58 -6.83
C VAL A 472 -11.26 -3.73 -6.52
N ASP A 473 -11.04 -3.46 -5.24
CA ASP A 473 -9.79 -2.91 -4.73
C ASP A 473 -9.00 -4.03 -4.03
N ILE A 474 -7.70 -4.11 -4.29
CA ILE A 474 -6.79 -5.10 -3.72
C ILE A 474 -6.03 -4.44 -2.58
N ASP A 475 -6.45 -4.73 -1.34
CA ASP A 475 -5.89 -4.15 -0.12
C ASP A 475 -4.95 -5.17 0.55
N TYR A 476 -3.77 -5.33 -0.05
CA TYR A 476 -2.83 -6.40 0.26
C TYR A 476 -1.86 -5.98 1.38
N GLU A 477 -2.30 -6.21 2.62
CA GLU A 477 -1.56 -5.92 3.86
C GLU A 477 -0.97 -7.19 4.51
N PRO A 478 0.21 -7.69 4.08
CA PRO A 478 0.98 -8.67 4.83
C PRO A 478 1.70 -7.99 6.00
N GLY A 479 1.90 -8.69 7.11
CA GLY A 479 2.54 -8.09 8.31
C GLY A 479 4.03 -7.72 8.17
N THR A 480 4.69 -8.12 7.08
CA THR A 480 5.99 -7.60 6.61
C THR A 480 6.13 -7.96 5.13
N ALA A 481 6.81 -7.12 4.35
CA ALA A 481 7.09 -7.42 2.95
C ALA A 481 8.30 -8.35 2.77
N GLY A 482 9.20 -8.42 3.77
CA GLY A 482 10.43 -9.20 3.72
C GLY A 482 11.37 -8.78 2.58
N CYS A 483 11.54 -7.46 2.38
CA CYS A 483 12.32 -6.91 1.28
C CYS A 483 13.84 -6.93 1.55
N VAL A 484 14.59 -7.40 0.56
CA VAL A 484 16.07 -7.41 0.52
C VAL A 484 16.53 -6.48 -0.59
N PHE A 485 17.40 -5.55 -0.24
CA PHE A 485 17.95 -4.54 -1.15
C PHE A 485 19.35 -4.95 -1.63
N GLY A 486 19.63 -4.79 -2.92
CA GLY A 486 20.94 -5.09 -3.50
C GLY A 486 21.17 -4.35 -4.82
N VAL A 487 22.35 -4.54 -5.41
CA VAL A 487 22.79 -3.85 -6.63
C VAL A 487 21.86 -4.06 -7.83
N SER A 488 21.19 -5.22 -7.91
CA SER A 488 20.20 -5.54 -8.96
C SER A 488 18.80 -4.95 -8.70
N GLY A 489 18.61 -4.23 -7.58
CA GLY A 489 17.32 -3.73 -7.09
C GLY A 489 16.82 -4.44 -5.83
N VAL A 490 15.63 -4.05 -5.38
CA VAL A 490 14.89 -4.69 -4.28
C VAL A 490 14.25 -6.00 -4.74
N ASN A 491 14.14 -6.98 -3.85
CA ASN A 491 13.35 -8.20 -4.01
C ASN A 491 12.62 -8.49 -2.70
N CYS A 492 11.30 -8.69 -2.73
CA CYS A 492 10.47 -8.87 -1.54
C CYS A 492 9.88 -10.28 -1.48
N ALA A 493 9.82 -10.88 -0.28
CA ALA A 493 9.24 -12.21 -0.07
C ALA A 493 7.78 -12.31 -0.56
N THR A 494 7.06 -11.19 -0.54
CA THR A 494 5.67 -11.04 -0.96
C THR A 494 5.48 -10.82 -2.47
N ASP A 495 6.54 -10.51 -3.24
CA ASP A 495 6.45 -10.14 -4.67
C ASP A 495 5.66 -11.18 -5.48
N SER A 496 6.01 -12.45 -5.32
CA SER A 496 5.42 -13.55 -6.10
C SER A 496 3.95 -13.82 -5.80
N GLU A 497 3.51 -13.60 -4.56
CA GLU A 497 2.10 -13.71 -4.20
C GLU A 497 1.30 -12.52 -4.73
N PHE A 498 1.76 -11.29 -4.46
CA PHE A 498 1.03 -10.09 -4.87
C PHE A 498 0.93 -9.97 -6.39
N ILE A 499 2.01 -10.26 -7.14
CA ILE A 499 1.98 -10.35 -8.62
C ILE A 499 0.96 -11.39 -9.10
N SER A 500 0.89 -12.55 -8.46
CA SER A 500 -0.09 -13.61 -8.77
C SER A 500 -1.53 -13.19 -8.46
N VAL A 501 -1.76 -12.54 -7.31
CA VAL A 501 -3.05 -11.96 -6.91
C VAL A 501 -3.55 -10.97 -7.97
N VAL A 502 -2.71 -10.02 -8.40
CA VAL A 502 -3.09 -9.01 -9.40
C VAL A 502 -3.37 -9.65 -10.77
N GLN A 503 -2.52 -10.56 -11.25
CA GLN A 503 -2.72 -11.26 -12.52
C GLN A 503 -4.01 -12.08 -12.53
N ARG A 504 -4.24 -12.88 -11.49
CA ARG A 504 -5.46 -13.68 -11.34
C ARG A 504 -6.69 -12.79 -11.28
N THR A 505 -6.63 -11.67 -10.54
CA THR A 505 -7.74 -10.74 -10.40
C THR A 505 -8.06 -10.09 -11.75
N ARG A 506 -7.07 -9.63 -12.53
CA ARG A 506 -7.32 -9.07 -13.88
C ARG A 506 -7.83 -10.10 -14.89
N ALA A 507 -7.49 -11.38 -14.74
CA ALA A 507 -8.09 -12.44 -15.53
C ALA A 507 -9.58 -12.70 -15.18
N ALA A 508 -9.98 -12.50 -13.91
CA ALA A 508 -11.37 -12.64 -13.47
C ALA A 508 -12.23 -11.38 -13.72
N PHE A 509 -11.60 -10.20 -13.68
CA PHE A 509 -12.23 -8.88 -13.82
C PHE A 509 -11.64 -8.13 -15.05
N PRO A 510 -12.03 -8.51 -16.28
CA PRO A 510 -11.50 -7.92 -17.50
C PRO A 510 -11.96 -6.47 -17.71
N ARG A 511 -11.13 -5.71 -18.44
CA ARG A 511 -11.52 -4.41 -19.02
C ARG A 511 -12.40 -4.65 -20.28
N PRO A 512 -13.36 -3.76 -20.61
CA PRO A 512 -13.68 -2.50 -19.93
C PRO A 512 -14.67 -2.66 -18.76
N ASP A 513 -15.21 -3.86 -18.54
CA ASP A 513 -16.36 -4.08 -17.67
C ASP A 513 -16.07 -3.86 -16.18
N TYR A 514 -14.83 -4.12 -15.73
CA TYR A 514 -14.44 -4.03 -14.33
C TYR A 514 -13.14 -3.26 -14.10
N LEU A 515 -13.18 -2.41 -13.08
CA LEU A 515 -12.01 -1.75 -12.51
C LEU A 515 -11.26 -2.69 -11.56
N ILE A 516 -9.93 -2.56 -11.53
CA ILE A 516 -9.09 -3.06 -10.44
C ILE A 516 -8.24 -1.92 -9.92
N THR A 517 -8.32 -1.71 -8.61
CA THR A 517 -7.50 -0.75 -7.89
C THR A 517 -6.68 -1.46 -6.81
N THR A 518 -5.77 -0.75 -6.14
CA THR A 518 -5.05 -1.31 -4.99
C THR A 518 -4.73 -0.22 -3.97
N ALA A 519 -4.77 -0.58 -2.69
CA ALA A 519 -4.09 0.15 -1.64
C ALA A 519 -2.60 -0.25 -1.63
N ALA A 520 -1.73 0.74 -1.76
CA ALA A 520 -0.28 0.56 -1.82
C ALA A 520 0.38 1.28 -0.63
N TRP A 521 1.24 0.56 0.11
CA TRP A 521 1.89 1.05 1.33
C TRP A 521 2.61 2.40 1.16
N SER A 522 2.48 3.28 2.15
CA SER A 522 3.13 4.60 2.27
C SER A 522 4.55 4.64 1.69
N ILE A 523 5.42 3.77 2.22
CA ILE A 523 6.86 3.67 1.90
C ILE A 523 7.18 2.63 0.80
N GLY A 524 6.15 2.05 0.17
CA GLY A 524 6.28 0.91 -0.75
C GLY A 524 7.01 1.20 -2.07
N ALA A 525 7.23 2.47 -2.43
CA ALA A 525 8.00 2.87 -3.63
C ALA A 525 9.48 3.23 -3.34
N TYR A 526 9.88 3.30 -2.06
CA TYR A 526 11.23 3.63 -1.60
C TYR A 526 12.21 2.44 -1.74
N GLY A 527 13.48 2.64 -1.38
CA GLY A 527 14.50 1.59 -1.45
C GLY A 527 14.98 1.26 -2.88
N GLN A 528 14.85 2.20 -3.83
CA GLN A 528 15.30 2.01 -5.20
C GLN A 528 15.60 3.33 -5.94
N GLY A 529 16.68 3.35 -6.74
CA GLY A 529 17.06 4.50 -7.56
C GLY A 529 17.30 5.76 -6.72
N ALA A 530 16.76 6.91 -7.15
CA ALA A 530 16.81 8.15 -6.38
C ALA A 530 16.19 8.01 -4.98
N TRP A 531 15.23 7.09 -4.82
CA TRP A 531 14.47 6.87 -3.59
C TRP A 531 15.09 5.80 -2.67
N MET A 532 16.35 5.43 -2.88
CA MET A 532 17.04 4.41 -2.09
C MET A 532 17.12 4.79 -0.60
N ASN A 533 17.39 6.07 -0.32
CA ASN A 533 17.61 6.58 1.03
C ASN A 533 16.41 7.37 1.59
N SER A 534 15.29 7.44 0.87
CA SER A 534 14.03 8.08 1.29
C SER A 534 13.52 7.53 2.62
N GLN A 535 12.80 8.36 3.37
CA GLN A 535 12.46 8.11 4.78
C GLN A 535 10.96 8.29 5.08
N PRO A 536 10.46 7.63 6.15
CA PRO A 536 11.13 6.58 6.93
C PRO A 536 11.24 5.26 6.17
N GLN A 537 12.06 4.35 6.70
CA GLN A 537 12.13 2.95 6.26
C GLN A 537 11.58 2.02 7.34
N GLY A 538 10.98 0.92 6.90
CA GLY A 538 10.35 -0.11 7.73
C GLY A 538 9.93 -1.34 6.91
N ASP A 539 9.13 -2.22 7.50
CA ASP A 539 8.78 -3.55 6.97
C ASP A 539 8.15 -3.60 5.57
N HIS A 540 7.65 -2.48 5.04
CA HIS A 540 7.01 -2.40 3.72
C HIS A 540 7.82 -1.58 2.70
N THR A 541 9.05 -1.17 3.03
CA THR A 541 9.93 -0.40 2.13
C THR A 541 10.15 -1.15 0.83
N GLY A 542 9.88 -0.52 -0.31
CA GLY A 542 10.11 -1.12 -1.63
C GLY A 542 9.11 -2.22 -2.06
N MET A 543 8.12 -2.57 -1.23
CA MET A 543 7.15 -3.63 -1.48
C MET A 543 6.34 -3.46 -2.79
N SER A 544 6.10 -2.22 -3.22
CA SER A 544 5.35 -1.92 -4.45
C SER A 544 6.25 -1.89 -5.69
N VAL A 545 7.57 -1.93 -5.55
CA VAL A 545 8.52 -1.64 -6.63
C VAL A 545 8.47 -2.69 -7.73
N ASN A 546 8.59 -3.97 -7.38
CA ASN A 546 8.56 -5.05 -8.37
C ASN A 546 7.13 -5.34 -8.84
N VAL A 547 6.13 -5.20 -7.95
CA VAL A 547 4.71 -5.33 -8.29
C VAL A 547 4.32 -4.29 -9.36
N LEU A 548 4.65 -3.01 -9.18
CA LEU A 548 4.33 -1.99 -10.17
C LEU A 548 5.15 -2.15 -11.46
N LYS A 549 6.41 -2.59 -11.39
CA LYS A 549 7.23 -2.91 -12.58
C LYS A 549 6.68 -4.09 -13.39
N ALA A 550 6.18 -5.14 -12.73
CA ALA A 550 5.74 -6.38 -13.37
C ALA A 550 4.26 -6.37 -13.80
N VAL A 551 3.38 -5.77 -12.99
CA VAL A 551 1.92 -5.84 -13.17
C VAL A 551 1.20 -4.49 -13.01
N GLY A 552 1.93 -3.37 -12.87
CA GLY A 552 1.32 -2.06 -12.67
C GLY A 552 0.28 -1.69 -13.73
N THR A 553 0.51 -2.05 -15.00
CA THR A 553 -0.43 -1.83 -16.12
C THR A 553 -1.75 -2.60 -16.01
N LEU A 554 -1.87 -3.56 -15.08
CA LEU A 554 -3.10 -4.29 -14.80
C LEU A 554 -4.01 -3.55 -13.81
N PHE A 555 -3.49 -2.60 -13.03
CA PHE A 555 -4.28 -1.66 -12.23
C PHE A 555 -4.85 -0.55 -13.11
N ASP A 556 -6.03 -0.04 -12.75
CA ASP A 556 -6.59 1.21 -13.29
C ASP A 556 -6.21 2.40 -12.39
N ILE A 557 -6.27 2.20 -11.07
CA ILE A 557 -5.96 3.22 -10.05
C ILE A 557 -5.05 2.59 -8.97
N VAL A 558 -4.05 3.34 -8.49
CA VAL A 558 -3.25 3.02 -7.31
C VAL A 558 -3.55 4.07 -6.23
N ASN A 559 -4.00 3.62 -5.07
CA ASN A 559 -4.24 4.44 -3.89
C ASN A 559 -3.03 4.29 -2.96
N VAL A 560 -2.16 5.30 -2.87
CA VAL A 560 -1.06 5.25 -1.89
C VAL A 560 -1.64 5.51 -0.51
N MET A 561 -1.43 4.62 0.44
CA MET A 561 -1.79 4.79 1.85
C MET A 561 -0.78 5.73 2.50
N SER A 562 -0.83 7.03 2.19
CA SER A 562 0.14 8.04 2.62
C SER A 562 -0.11 8.57 4.04
N TYR A 563 -0.26 7.63 4.95
CA TYR A 563 -0.44 7.75 6.39
C TYR A 563 0.29 6.57 7.07
N ASP A 564 0.22 6.44 8.40
CA ASP A 564 0.79 5.36 9.22
C ASP A 564 2.33 5.23 9.23
N ALA A 565 3.03 5.89 8.31
CA ALA A 565 4.48 5.98 8.26
C ALA A 565 5.09 6.84 9.39
N GLY A 566 4.29 7.70 10.02
CA GLY A 566 4.74 8.60 11.09
C GLY A 566 5.35 9.93 10.61
N PRO A 567 5.78 10.79 11.55
CA PRO A 567 5.96 12.22 11.30
C PRO A 567 7.20 12.63 10.48
N SER A 568 8.00 11.68 10.01
CA SER A 568 9.16 11.93 9.12
C SER A 568 8.87 11.63 7.64
N TYR A 569 7.65 11.22 7.30
CA TYR A 569 7.24 10.82 5.94
C TYR A 569 6.78 12.03 5.11
N ASP A 570 7.46 12.32 3.99
CA ASP A 570 6.97 13.32 3.03
C ASP A 570 6.05 12.68 1.97
N THR A 571 4.77 13.02 2.03
CA THR A 571 3.76 12.64 1.02
C THR A 571 4.11 13.08 -0.41
N LYS A 572 4.92 14.12 -0.58
CA LYS A 572 5.36 14.65 -1.88
C LYS A 572 6.50 13.79 -2.46
N GLU A 573 7.48 13.41 -1.63
CA GLU A 573 8.51 12.44 -2.00
C GLU A 573 7.87 11.09 -2.37
N ALA A 574 6.91 10.62 -1.56
CA ALA A 574 6.16 9.40 -1.86
C ALA A 574 5.36 9.48 -3.17
N TYR A 575 4.72 10.62 -3.47
CA TYR A 575 4.05 10.82 -4.76
C TYR A 575 5.02 10.68 -5.92
N ASP A 576 6.19 11.34 -5.86
CA ASP A 576 7.19 11.31 -6.93
C ASP A 576 7.81 9.91 -7.07
N ALA A 577 8.04 9.21 -5.95
CA ALA A 577 8.50 7.82 -5.93
C ALA A 577 7.49 6.88 -6.62
N TYR A 578 6.21 6.94 -6.25
CA TYR A 578 5.16 6.16 -6.90
C TYR A 578 4.94 6.54 -8.36
N ARG A 579 4.96 7.84 -8.69
CA ARG A 579 4.82 8.34 -10.07
C ARG A 579 6.04 7.99 -10.94
N SER A 580 7.22 7.79 -10.36
CA SER A 580 8.39 7.27 -11.09
C SER A 580 8.13 5.86 -11.64
N LEU A 581 7.44 5.01 -10.86
CA LEU A 581 7.09 3.63 -11.20
C LEU A 581 5.81 3.52 -12.04
N TYR A 582 4.75 4.24 -11.67
CA TYR A 582 3.38 4.03 -12.17
C TYR A 582 2.84 5.20 -13.00
N LYS A 583 2.32 4.87 -14.19
CA LYS A 583 1.85 5.84 -15.21
C LYS A 583 0.32 5.82 -15.41
N GLY A 584 -0.41 4.98 -14.67
CA GLY A 584 -1.88 5.05 -14.58
C GLY A 584 -2.32 5.99 -13.47
N GLN A 585 -3.58 5.87 -13.02
CA GLN A 585 -4.16 6.87 -12.13
C GLN A 585 -3.65 6.76 -10.68
N LEU A 586 -2.97 7.79 -10.18
CA LEU A 586 -2.33 7.78 -8.85
C LEU A 586 -3.03 8.74 -7.89
N LEU A 587 -3.54 8.19 -6.78
CA LEU A 587 -4.21 8.93 -5.70
C LEU A 587 -3.36 8.85 -4.43
N MET A 588 -3.18 9.98 -3.75
CA MET A 588 -2.54 10.00 -2.43
C MET A 588 -3.60 9.97 -1.33
N GLY A 589 -3.51 8.99 -0.44
CA GLY A 589 -4.39 8.79 0.68
C GLY A 589 -4.01 9.63 1.90
N VAL A 590 -5.01 10.00 2.69
CA VAL A 590 -4.84 10.50 4.06
C VAL A 590 -5.76 9.72 5.00
N GLU A 591 -5.34 9.51 6.24
CA GLU A 591 -6.18 8.89 7.27
C GLU A 591 -6.84 9.95 8.16
N VAL A 592 -8.09 9.74 8.57
CA VAL A 592 -8.75 10.56 9.59
C VAL A 592 -8.10 10.29 10.96
N PRO A 593 -7.53 11.30 11.66
CA PRO A 593 -6.77 11.05 12.89
C PRO A 593 -7.58 10.50 14.07
N PRO A 594 -6.96 9.78 15.02
CA PRO A 594 -5.53 9.42 15.06
C PRO A 594 -5.19 8.39 13.99
N GLU A 595 -3.98 8.46 13.44
CA GLU A 595 -3.48 7.39 12.57
C GLU A 595 -3.30 6.09 13.35
N SER A 596 -3.40 4.96 12.65
CA SER A 596 -3.42 3.61 13.24
C SER A 596 -2.03 3.20 13.77
N TRP A 597 -0.98 3.66 13.09
CA TRP A 597 0.44 3.51 13.40
C TRP A 597 1.17 4.85 13.17
N GLY A 598 2.48 4.90 13.42
CA GLY A 598 3.33 6.08 13.17
C GLY A 598 3.12 7.29 14.10
N GLY A 599 1.91 7.50 14.64
CA GLY A 599 1.58 8.61 15.54
C GLY A 599 1.43 9.98 14.88
N HIS A 600 1.34 10.03 13.55
CA HIS A 600 1.12 11.27 12.80
C HIS A 600 -0.36 11.70 12.86
N VAL A 601 -0.62 12.99 12.59
CA VAL A 601 -1.94 13.63 12.70
C VAL A 601 -2.07 14.64 11.56
N ILE A 602 -2.59 14.21 10.41
CA ILE A 602 -2.71 15.04 9.21
C ILE A 602 -3.45 16.37 9.46
N THR A 603 -2.84 17.48 9.04
CA THR A 603 -3.48 18.80 9.02
C THR A 603 -4.13 19.11 7.67
N VAL A 604 -5.02 20.11 7.68
CA VAL A 604 -5.62 20.66 6.46
C VAL A 604 -4.56 21.32 5.55
N ALA A 605 -3.46 21.83 6.11
CA ALA A 605 -2.41 22.49 5.35
C ALA A 605 -1.54 21.49 4.57
N GLU A 606 -1.07 20.42 5.23
CA GLU A 606 -0.29 19.35 4.57
C GLU A 606 -1.11 18.70 3.45
N LEU A 607 -2.38 18.38 3.70
CA LEU A 607 -3.30 17.86 2.68
C LEU A 607 -3.41 18.80 1.46
N GLN A 608 -3.46 20.12 1.70
CA GLN A 608 -3.51 21.13 0.63
C GLN A 608 -2.17 21.23 -0.13
N GLU A 609 -1.03 21.05 0.54
CA GLU A 609 0.28 20.93 -0.12
C GLU A 609 0.39 19.67 -0.98
N THR A 610 -0.01 18.51 -0.46
CA THR A 610 -0.04 17.25 -1.24
C THR A 610 -0.94 17.41 -2.46
N ALA A 611 -2.14 17.98 -2.31
CA ALA A 611 -3.05 18.28 -3.41
C ALA A 611 -2.44 19.26 -4.44
N ALA A 612 -1.69 20.27 -4.00
CA ALA A 612 -0.99 21.19 -4.89
C ALA A 612 0.15 20.51 -5.67
N HIS A 613 0.93 19.64 -5.01
CA HIS A 613 2.00 18.86 -5.64
C HIS A 613 1.47 17.87 -6.68
N ILE A 614 0.38 17.16 -6.36
CA ILE A 614 -0.36 16.29 -7.29
C ILE A 614 -0.75 17.07 -8.54
N LYS A 615 -1.34 18.27 -8.38
CA LYS A 615 -1.76 19.11 -9.52
C LYS A 615 -0.59 19.63 -10.35
N ALA A 616 0.49 20.06 -9.71
CA ALA A 616 1.68 20.56 -10.38
C ALA A 616 2.33 19.48 -11.27
N ASN A 617 2.28 18.22 -10.83
CA ASN A 617 2.87 17.07 -11.53
C ASN A 617 1.88 16.27 -12.39
N GLY A 618 0.68 16.82 -12.67
CA GLY A 618 -0.31 16.20 -13.55
C GLY A 618 -0.93 14.89 -12.99
N GLY A 619 -1.02 14.78 -11.67
CA GLY A 619 -1.60 13.66 -10.95
C GLY A 619 -3.13 13.61 -10.94
N ASP A 620 -3.68 12.50 -10.47
CA ASP A 620 -5.06 12.13 -10.72
C ASP A 620 -6.03 12.45 -9.59
N GLY A 621 -5.59 12.49 -8.33
CA GLY A 621 -6.53 12.68 -7.23
C GLY A 621 -6.01 12.41 -5.82
N MET A 622 -6.93 12.30 -4.87
CA MET A 622 -6.66 11.93 -3.48
C MET A 622 -7.63 10.84 -2.99
N MET A 623 -7.28 10.20 -1.87
CA MET A 623 -8.05 9.15 -1.22
C MET A 623 -8.22 9.47 0.28
N LEU A 624 -9.30 8.99 0.90
CA LEU A 624 -9.53 9.11 2.35
C LEU A 624 -9.83 7.74 3.00
N TRP A 625 -9.08 7.45 4.05
CA TRP A 625 -9.30 6.34 4.96
C TRP A 625 -9.78 6.86 6.33
N SER A 626 -11.05 6.77 6.70
CA SER A 626 -12.23 6.39 5.93
C SER A 626 -13.25 7.53 5.91
N LEU A 627 -14.32 7.39 5.12
CA LEU A 627 -15.44 8.33 5.12
C LEU A 627 -16.19 8.35 6.47
N GLN A 628 -16.22 7.23 7.21
CA GLN A 628 -16.95 7.06 8.47
C GLN A 628 -16.13 7.40 9.72
N LYS A 629 -14.81 7.27 9.67
CA LYS A 629 -13.93 7.36 10.84
C LYS A 629 -14.10 8.72 11.54
N SER A 630 -14.22 8.69 12.87
CA SER A 630 -14.35 9.88 13.70
C SER A 630 -12.96 10.39 14.12
N GLY A 631 -12.73 11.69 13.94
CA GLY A 631 -11.43 12.29 14.20
C GLY A 631 -11.39 13.81 14.09
N SER A 632 -10.20 14.37 14.29
CA SER A 632 -9.92 15.80 14.19
C SER A 632 -8.55 16.03 13.53
N PRO A 633 -8.47 16.58 12.30
CA PRO A 633 -9.58 17.02 11.45
C PRO A 633 -10.54 15.88 11.09
N SER A 634 -11.82 16.19 10.89
CA SER A 634 -12.82 15.16 10.56
C SER A 634 -12.73 14.74 9.09
N GLY A 635 -13.24 13.55 8.75
CA GLY A 635 -13.37 13.12 7.35
C GLY A 635 -14.11 14.13 6.46
N GLN A 636 -15.13 14.82 7.00
CA GLN A 636 -15.80 15.94 6.32
C GLN A 636 -14.81 17.10 6.05
N THR A 637 -14.03 17.49 7.05
CA THR A 637 -13.02 18.57 6.93
C THR A 637 -11.98 18.24 5.88
N LEU A 638 -11.40 17.04 5.93
CA LEU A 638 -10.38 16.57 4.98
C LEU A 638 -10.95 16.45 3.56
N SER A 639 -12.15 15.89 3.39
CA SER A 639 -12.82 15.81 2.08
C SER A 639 -13.17 17.18 1.50
N THR A 640 -13.63 18.11 2.33
CA THR A 640 -13.92 19.49 1.89
C THR A 640 -12.63 20.18 1.44
N ALA A 641 -11.53 19.99 2.18
CA ALA A 641 -10.21 20.53 1.82
C ALA A 641 -9.68 19.92 0.51
N ALA A 642 -9.71 18.59 0.37
CA ALA A 642 -9.21 17.88 -0.80
C ALA A 642 -9.99 18.26 -2.06
N CYS A 643 -11.32 18.24 -2.00
CA CYS A 643 -12.19 18.63 -3.10
C CYS A 643 -11.91 20.07 -3.56
N ASN A 644 -11.79 21.02 -2.62
CA ASN A 644 -11.47 22.42 -2.94
C ASN A 644 -10.06 22.59 -3.51
N ALA A 645 -9.05 21.90 -2.94
CA ALA A 645 -7.66 21.98 -3.39
C ALA A 645 -7.47 21.38 -4.80
N LEU A 646 -8.10 20.23 -5.07
CA LEU A 646 -8.19 19.63 -6.40
C LEU A 646 -8.94 20.54 -7.38
N GLY A 647 -9.91 21.34 -6.90
CA GLY A 647 -10.71 22.26 -7.71
C GLY A 647 -11.96 21.59 -8.28
N MET A 648 -12.51 20.63 -7.55
CA MET A 648 -13.66 19.82 -7.95
C MET A 648 -14.99 20.54 -7.70
N GLY A 649 -16.06 20.07 -8.34
CA GLY A 649 -17.40 20.63 -8.18
C GLY A 649 -18.14 20.06 -6.97
N GLY A 650 -18.85 20.92 -6.23
CA GLY A 650 -19.81 20.51 -5.20
C GLY A 650 -19.26 20.31 -3.78
N CYS A 651 -18.04 20.75 -3.49
CA CYS A 651 -17.32 20.52 -2.23
C CYS A 651 -18.00 21.00 -0.95
N ALA A 652 -18.98 21.92 -1.04
CA ALA A 652 -19.81 22.35 0.09
C ALA A 652 -20.87 21.32 0.52
N SER A 653 -21.05 20.23 -0.25
CA SER A 653 -21.96 19.14 0.09
C SER A 653 -21.34 18.28 1.20
N PRO A 654 -22.10 17.89 2.24
CA PRO A 654 -21.58 16.96 3.23
C PRO A 654 -21.48 15.53 2.67
N ILE A 655 -20.54 14.75 3.19
CA ILE A 655 -20.40 13.31 2.91
C ILE A 655 -21.68 12.57 3.37
N PHE A 656 -22.15 12.91 4.58
CA PHE A 656 -23.34 12.33 5.20
C PHE A 656 -24.27 13.42 5.76
N PRO A 657 -25.60 13.23 5.67
CA PRO A 657 -26.58 14.09 6.33
C PRO A 657 -26.75 13.78 7.83
#